data_AF-A0AAI8R6N3-F1
#
_entry.id   AF-A0AAI8R6N3-F1
#
_cell.length_a   1.000
_cell.length_b   1.000
_cell.length_c   1.000
_cell.angle_alpha   90.00
_cell.angle_beta   90.00
_cell.angle_gamma   90.00
#
_symmetry.space_group_name_H-M   'P 1'
#
loop_
_entity.id
_entity.type
_entity.pdbx_description
1 polymer ?
#
loop_
_entity_poly.entity_id
_entity_poly.type
_entity_poly.pdbx_seq_one_letter_code
_entity_poly.pdbx_strand_id
1 'polypeptide(L)'
;MENFSLTDQRTFTPIEKQMIWKKPTSHQTSAEELRIATEIKANWLDPEMKISNVLLEGDAGSGKTQLAKALSCDLQLPYTKVTCFADMDKSDVFGALLPVIDSDQEEDQELLTAIYQTDTLSAVLTLIEQYYSVDQQTAKQKLADLVQRIENNEESTIHYKYYPSEIVRAIEKGYLLEIQEPTVIRDASVLVALNSALETNGLLNLPTGVIKRHPDCIIIITTNRNYQGNRPLNESLRDRMQHAEKMDLPELSVMVERAISKTQVKEPTLLLKMAEVIRLLDETAKANAIKGVAGMRSYFYWVNTMKQNQDIFVSLYPKVLYKLTTDPDELHILTTALTDSGLLDELRELLRQKKWGDLSDESPRTKGRTIRAEEAIERQIDQLAEETTSLAEQPSEKEEVLPEEQTKEAAAKEETPIDTLPLSEERSQEVEGRSQQQNQADDESQEMSASDMEALDKQLKRELNKEARQLMKGTIHEKEGMIVHRPKFAVINPEVATIRQEIDPIVDSLSRQILDLLENEQSETYQKGKYEGQRFNASRVAYGDLRQFDKKNPPHEQPSLAVALRIDESGSMVREDRMLAAKKAAFAISAFAKKVRIPLLIYGDTADVSTREKTSVFSYKEFSDSFEWLEQKLVTMKPRQNNRDGAVLRLIAGKLTEQPATTKLIVNISDGQPKALPDYTGAKAKKDIQEVLTEYERQGIVFISAAIGQDKEEIKEIYGASRFVDITDLSTFPKQLIQLISRYL
;
A
#
# COMPACT_ATOMS: atom_id res chain seq x y z
N MET A 1 -34.03 -16.19 -27.33
CA MET A 1 -32.56 -16.16 -27.23
C MET A 1 -32.02 -16.25 -28.63
N GLU A 2 -31.16 -15.32 -29.01
CA GLU A 2 -30.41 -15.43 -30.27
C GLU A 2 -29.29 -16.46 -30.07
N ASN A 3 -29.00 -17.26 -31.10
CA ASN A 3 -27.91 -18.23 -31.03
C ASN A 3 -26.58 -17.51 -31.32
N PHE A 4 -25.73 -17.34 -30.31
CA PHE A 4 -24.41 -16.71 -30.47
C PHE A 4 -23.26 -17.70 -30.72
N SER A 5 -23.55 -19.00 -30.87
CA SER A 5 -22.55 -20.03 -31.16
C SER A 5 -21.64 -19.66 -32.32
N LEU A 6 -20.33 -19.84 -32.12
CA LEU A 6 -19.28 -19.47 -33.07
C LEU A 6 -18.65 -20.66 -33.80
N THR A 7 -18.74 -21.86 -33.21
CA THR A 7 -17.96 -23.04 -33.60
C THR A 7 -18.84 -24.27 -33.84
N ASP A 8 -19.99 -24.10 -34.52
CA ASP A 8 -20.96 -25.16 -34.80
C ASP A 8 -20.37 -26.39 -35.54
N GLN A 9 -19.25 -26.22 -36.24
CA GLN A 9 -18.54 -27.29 -36.96
C GLN A 9 -17.50 -28.03 -36.09
N ARG A 10 -17.26 -27.61 -34.85
CA ARG A 10 -16.12 -28.07 -34.04
C ARG A 10 -16.50 -29.16 -33.04
N THR A 11 -15.85 -30.32 -33.14
CA THR A 11 -16.12 -31.48 -32.28
C THR A 11 -15.33 -31.43 -30.97
N PHE A 12 -15.90 -30.82 -29.93
CA PHE A 12 -15.33 -30.86 -28.58
C PHE A 12 -15.38 -32.26 -27.93
N THR A 13 -14.34 -32.60 -27.18
CA THR A 13 -14.25 -33.80 -26.32
C THR A 13 -15.26 -33.76 -25.16
N PRO A 14 -15.52 -34.89 -24.45
CA PRO A 14 -16.40 -34.90 -23.29
C PRO A 14 -15.97 -33.95 -22.16
N ILE A 15 -14.66 -33.72 -22.00
CA ILE A 15 -14.10 -32.81 -20.99
C ILE A 15 -14.31 -31.35 -21.40
N GLU A 16 -13.98 -30.98 -22.64
CA GLU A 16 -14.22 -29.63 -23.17
C GLU A 16 -15.71 -29.25 -23.11
N LYS A 17 -16.62 -30.20 -23.37
CA LYS A 17 -18.08 -30.02 -23.22
C LYS A 17 -18.55 -29.80 -21.78
N GLN A 18 -17.76 -30.16 -20.78
CA GLN A 18 -18.00 -29.82 -19.37
C GLN A 18 -17.39 -28.46 -19.00
N MET A 19 -16.35 -28.01 -19.72
CA MET A 19 -15.74 -26.69 -19.56
C MET A 19 -16.55 -25.56 -20.20
N ILE A 20 -17.44 -25.84 -21.18
CA ILE A 20 -18.43 -24.86 -21.65
C ILE A 20 -19.36 -24.52 -20.48
N TRP A 21 -19.37 -23.25 -20.07
CA TRP A 21 -20.16 -22.83 -18.90
C TRP A 21 -21.66 -22.93 -19.17
N LYS A 22 -22.44 -23.10 -18.09
CA LYS A 22 -23.90 -23.16 -18.13
C LYS A 22 -24.47 -22.07 -17.25
N LYS A 23 -25.25 -21.17 -17.85
CA LYS A 23 -25.94 -20.08 -17.14
C LYS A 23 -26.85 -20.66 -16.02
N PRO A 24 -26.65 -20.27 -14.74
CA PRO A 24 -27.54 -20.69 -13.66
C PRO A 24 -28.91 -20.00 -13.82
N THR A 25 -29.95 -20.58 -13.21
CA THR A 25 -31.33 -20.06 -13.26
C THR A 25 -31.51 -18.67 -12.64
N SER A 26 -30.51 -18.15 -11.94
CA SER A 26 -30.46 -16.80 -11.37
C SER A 26 -29.60 -15.81 -12.18
N HIS A 27 -29.10 -16.22 -13.35
CA HIS A 27 -28.41 -15.33 -14.29
C HIS A 27 -29.41 -14.50 -15.09
N GLN A 28 -29.18 -13.19 -15.16
CA GLN A 28 -29.88 -12.27 -16.07
C GLN A 28 -28.87 -11.75 -17.07
N THR A 29 -29.08 -12.09 -18.34
CA THR A 29 -28.33 -11.58 -19.48
C THR A 29 -28.38 -10.06 -19.50
N SER A 30 -27.22 -9.42 -19.59
CA SER A 30 -27.10 -7.97 -19.53
C SER A 30 -26.99 -7.33 -20.92
N ALA A 31 -27.12 -6.00 -20.99
CA ALA A 31 -26.96 -5.26 -22.24
C ALA A 31 -25.51 -5.34 -22.77
N GLU A 32 -24.53 -5.40 -21.86
CA GLU A 32 -23.12 -5.56 -22.17
C GLU A 32 -22.81 -6.98 -22.69
N GLU A 33 -23.44 -8.00 -22.09
CA GLU A 33 -23.37 -9.40 -22.53
C GLU A 33 -23.86 -9.57 -23.98
N LEU A 34 -25.04 -9.02 -24.29
CA LEU A 34 -25.58 -9.04 -25.65
C LEU A 34 -24.72 -8.22 -26.63
N ARG A 35 -24.21 -7.06 -26.22
CA ARG A 35 -23.33 -6.22 -27.07
C ARG A 35 -22.07 -6.99 -27.45
N ILE A 36 -21.32 -7.48 -26.48
CA ILE A 36 -20.06 -8.20 -26.69
C ILE A 36 -20.28 -9.48 -27.51
N ALA A 37 -21.32 -10.27 -27.21
CA ALA A 37 -21.63 -11.47 -27.98
C ALA A 37 -22.02 -11.16 -29.45
N THR A 38 -22.76 -10.08 -29.67
CA THR A 38 -23.13 -9.62 -31.03
C THR A 38 -21.92 -9.12 -31.80
N GLU A 39 -21.06 -8.33 -31.17
CA GLU A 39 -19.88 -7.71 -31.80
C GLU A 39 -18.82 -8.75 -32.17
N ILE A 40 -18.54 -9.71 -31.27
CA ILE A 40 -17.67 -10.86 -31.55
C ILE A 40 -18.23 -11.68 -32.71
N LYS A 41 -19.54 -11.98 -32.70
CA LYS A 41 -20.16 -12.80 -33.75
C LYS A 41 -20.18 -12.09 -35.11
N ALA A 42 -20.48 -10.80 -35.14
CA ALA A 42 -20.51 -10.01 -36.38
C ALA A 42 -19.15 -9.98 -37.08
N ASN A 43 -18.07 -9.86 -36.30
CA ASN A 43 -16.69 -9.80 -36.80
C ASN A 43 -15.98 -11.18 -36.81
N TRP A 44 -16.69 -12.29 -36.57
CA TRP A 44 -16.05 -13.60 -36.32
C TRP A 44 -15.32 -14.19 -37.54
N LEU A 45 -15.84 -13.89 -38.73
CA LEU A 45 -15.33 -14.37 -40.03
C LEU A 45 -14.45 -13.33 -40.75
N ASP A 46 -14.29 -12.14 -40.18
CA ASP A 46 -13.39 -11.12 -40.73
C ASP A 46 -11.94 -11.47 -40.35
N PRO A 47 -10.99 -11.54 -41.30
CA PRO A 47 -9.60 -11.91 -41.00
C PRO A 47 -8.76 -10.77 -40.40
N GLU A 48 -9.18 -9.51 -40.55
CA GLU A 48 -8.44 -8.32 -40.10
C GLU A 48 -9.08 -7.71 -38.85
N MET A 49 -10.40 -7.55 -38.84
CA MET A 49 -11.18 -6.90 -37.77
C MET A 49 -11.66 -7.86 -36.67
N LYS A 50 -11.11 -9.08 -36.58
CA LYS A 50 -11.58 -10.11 -35.64
C LYS A 50 -11.41 -9.70 -34.17
N ILE A 51 -12.55 -9.45 -33.50
CA ILE A 51 -12.59 -9.27 -32.05
C ILE A 51 -12.26 -10.61 -31.37
N SER A 52 -11.11 -10.64 -30.70
CA SER A 52 -10.56 -11.86 -30.10
C SER A 52 -9.94 -11.60 -28.72
N ASN A 53 -9.74 -10.34 -28.33
CA ASN A 53 -9.35 -9.90 -27.01
C ASN A 53 -10.36 -8.88 -26.48
N VAL A 54 -10.83 -9.08 -25.25
CA VAL A 54 -11.84 -8.23 -24.59
C VAL A 54 -11.29 -7.75 -23.25
N LEU A 55 -11.34 -6.45 -23.01
CA LEU A 55 -10.96 -5.85 -21.72
C LEU A 55 -12.23 -5.46 -20.93
N LEU A 56 -12.39 -6.04 -19.75
CA LEU A 56 -13.44 -5.69 -18.80
C LEU A 56 -12.80 -4.95 -17.62
N GLU A 57 -12.92 -3.63 -17.58
CA GLU A 57 -12.45 -2.82 -16.46
C GLU A 57 -13.63 -2.35 -15.61
N GLY A 58 -13.46 -2.26 -14.29
CA GLY A 58 -14.49 -1.71 -13.42
C GLY A 58 -14.28 -2.11 -11.98
N ASP A 59 -15.30 -1.94 -11.14
CA ASP A 59 -15.11 -2.08 -9.69
C ASP A 59 -15.21 -3.52 -9.17
N ALA A 60 -14.87 -3.70 -7.89
CA ALA A 60 -14.78 -4.99 -7.23
C ALA A 60 -16.17 -5.65 -7.07
N GLY A 61 -16.46 -6.62 -7.95
CA GLY A 61 -17.71 -7.39 -7.92
C GLY A 61 -18.86 -6.79 -8.73
N SER A 62 -18.61 -5.88 -9.67
CA SER A 62 -19.61 -5.36 -10.62
C SER A 62 -20.21 -6.43 -11.54
N GLY A 63 -19.42 -7.46 -11.91
CA GLY A 63 -19.92 -8.62 -12.66
C GLY A 63 -18.94 -9.27 -13.63
N LYS A 64 -17.79 -8.65 -13.90
CA LYS A 64 -16.76 -9.04 -14.90
C LYS A 64 -16.60 -10.57 -15.13
N THR A 65 -16.31 -11.34 -14.08
CA THR A 65 -16.14 -12.82 -14.14
C THR A 65 -17.41 -13.61 -14.46
N GLN A 66 -18.60 -13.08 -14.15
CA GLN A 66 -19.87 -13.71 -14.56
C GLN A 66 -20.18 -13.40 -16.04
N LEU A 67 -19.82 -12.20 -16.51
CA LEU A 67 -19.91 -11.81 -17.92
C LEU A 67 -18.97 -12.67 -18.80
N ALA A 68 -17.70 -12.84 -18.39
CA ALA A 68 -16.76 -13.73 -19.08
C ALA A 68 -17.25 -15.18 -19.19
N LYS A 69 -17.92 -15.68 -18.13
CA LYS A 69 -18.55 -17.01 -18.11
C LYS A 69 -19.82 -17.08 -18.97
N ALA A 70 -20.65 -16.06 -18.94
CA ALA A 70 -21.83 -15.96 -19.79
C ALA A 70 -21.45 -16.07 -21.27
N LEU A 71 -20.40 -15.36 -21.69
CA LEU A 71 -19.86 -15.43 -23.05
C LEU A 71 -19.38 -16.84 -23.44
N SER A 72 -18.80 -17.63 -22.52
CA SER A 72 -18.52 -19.06 -22.81
C SER A 72 -19.79 -19.86 -23.13
N CYS A 73 -20.89 -19.59 -22.42
CA CYS A 73 -22.18 -20.23 -22.67
C CYS A 73 -22.84 -19.73 -23.96
N ASP A 74 -22.71 -18.45 -24.31
CA ASP A 74 -23.32 -17.86 -25.52
C ASP A 74 -22.57 -18.25 -26.80
N LEU A 75 -21.25 -18.19 -26.75
CA LEU A 75 -20.35 -18.46 -27.88
C LEU A 75 -20.05 -19.96 -28.07
N GLN A 76 -20.48 -20.80 -27.13
CA GLN A 76 -20.24 -22.26 -27.05
C GLN A 76 -18.75 -22.68 -27.00
N LEU A 77 -17.91 -21.85 -26.37
CA LEU A 77 -16.49 -22.10 -26.19
C LEU A 77 -16.16 -22.62 -24.77
N PRO A 78 -15.25 -23.60 -24.61
CA PRO A 78 -14.74 -24.02 -23.31
C PRO A 78 -14.16 -22.84 -22.51
N TYR A 79 -14.52 -22.70 -21.23
CA TYR A 79 -13.99 -21.68 -20.34
C TYR A 79 -12.81 -22.23 -19.52
N THR A 80 -11.70 -21.48 -19.48
CA THR A 80 -10.67 -21.62 -18.45
C THR A 80 -10.27 -20.24 -17.93
N LYS A 81 -9.60 -20.19 -16.79
CA LYS A 81 -9.18 -18.93 -16.15
C LYS A 81 -7.83 -19.05 -15.49
N VAL A 82 -7.13 -17.92 -15.39
CA VAL A 82 -5.94 -17.76 -14.54
C VAL A 82 -6.14 -16.54 -13.66
N THR A 83 -5.82 -16.68 -12.37
CA THR A 83 -5.88 -15.59 -11.40
C THR A 83 -4.46 -15.15 -11.08
N CYS A 84 -4.13 -13.93 -11.49
CA CYS A 84 -2.80 -13.37 -11.30
C CYS A 84 -2.57 -13.00 -9.83
N PHE A 85 -1.30 -13.07 -9.41
CA PHE A 85 -0.85 -12.76 -8.06
C PHE A 85 0.48 -12.01 -8.12
N ALA A 86 0.88 -11.39 -6.99
CA ALA A 86 1.97 -10.42 -6.98
C ALA A 86 3.30 -11.00 -7.49
N ASP A 87 3.64 -12.21 -7.04
CA ASP A 87 4.90 -12.89 -7.34
C ASP A 87 4.83 -13.87 -8.52
N MET A 88 3.81 -13.73 -9.38
CA MET A 88 3.61 -14.55 -10.57
C MET A 88 4.72 -14.32 -11.60
N ASP A 89 5.32 -15.39 -12.12
CA ASP A 89 6.43 -15.33 -13.07
C ASP A 89 6.13 -15.98 -14.43
N LYS A 90 7.18 -16.13 -15.26
CA LYS A 90 7.06 -16.67 -16.63
C LYS A 90 6.77 -18.18 -16.63
N SER A 91 7.16 -18.91 -15.60
CA SER A 91 6.79 -20.32 -15.37
C SER A 91 5.30 -20.45 -15.06
N ASP A 92 4.74 -19.54 -14.26
CA ASP A 92 3.29 -19.52 -13.99
C ASP A 92 2.47 -19.18 -15.25
N VAL A 93 2.97 -18.26 -16.08
CA VAL A 93 2.29 -17.83 -17.32
C VAL A 93 2.44 -18.82 -18.47
N PHE A 94 3.60 -19.47 -18.64
CA PHE A 94 3.85 -20.38 -19.77
C PHE A 94 3.81 -21.87 -19.39
N GLY A 95 4.13 -22.22 -18.17
CA GLY A 95 4.37 -23.61 -17.74
C GLY A 95 5.85 -23.90 -17.54
N ALA A 96 6.15 -25.01 -16.87
CA ALA A 96 7.47 -25.36 -16.38
C ALA A 96 7.98 -26.71 -16.96
N LEU A 97 9.30 -26.88 -16.99
CA LEU A 97 9.95 -28.17 -17.16
C LEU A 97 10.13 -28.79 -15.77
N LEU A 98 9.41 -29.85 -15.47
CA LEU A 98 9.49 -30.54 -14.17
C LEU A 98 10.21 -31.89 -14.34
N PRO A 99 11.07 -32.29 -13.40
CA PRO A 99 11.66 -33.62 -13.39
C PRO A 99 10.58 -34.68 -13.12
N VAL A 100 10.56 -35.72 -13.94
CA VAL A 100 9.78 -36.94 -13.77
C VAL A 100 10.75 -38.11 -13.66
N ILE A 101 10.41 -39.07 -12.80
CA ILE A 101 11.14 -40.33 -12.62
C ILE A 101 10.36 -41.39 -13.41
N ASP A 102 11.04 -42.21 -14.22
CA ASP A 102 10.43 -43.37 -14.90
C ASP A 102 10.22 -44.56 -13.93
N SER A 103 9.55 -44.29 -12.81
CA SER A 103 9.00 -45.31 -11.90
C SER A 103 7.52 -45.62 -12.19
N ASP A 104 6.83 -44.70 -12.88
CA ASP A 104 5.39 -44.76 -13.14
C ASP A 104 5.11 -44.78 -14.64
N GLN A 105 5.02 -45.99 -15.21
CA GLN A 105 4.24 -46.19 -16.44
C GLN A 105 2.75 -46.16 -16.06
N GLU A 106 1.91 -45.54 -16.89
CA GLU A 106 0.47 -45.35 -16.58
C GLU A 106 -0.25 -46.70 -16.34
N GLU A 107 0.22 -47.80 -16.98
CA GLU A 107 -0.28 -49.17 -16.74
C GLU A 107 0.03 -49.71 -15.33
N ASP A 108 1.20 -49.36 -14.76
CA ASP A 108 1.61 -49.85 -13.44
C ASP A 108 0.97 -49.01 -12.30
N GLN A 109 0.59 -47.73 -12.54
CA GLN A 109 -0.12 -46.91 -11.53
C GLN A 109 -1.54 -47.40 -11.23
N GLU A 110 -2.33 -47.80 -12.24
CA GLU A 110 -3.67 -48.36 -12.00
C GLU A 110 -3.59 -49.72 -11.27
N LEU A 111 -2.58 -50.53 -11.60
CA LEU A 111 -2.25 -51.76 -10.87
C LEU A 111 -1.91 -51.49 -9.40
N LEU A 112 -0.95 -50.61 -9.13
CA LEU A 112 -0.49 -50.30 -7.77
C LEU A 112 -1.61 -49.70 -6.92
N THR A 113 -2.39 -48.76 -7.46
CA THR A 113 -3.52 -48.16 -6.73
C THR A 113 -4.63 -49.16 -6.43
N ALA A 114 -4.87 -50.16 -7.29
CA ALA A 114 -5.78 -51.27 -7.00
C ALA A 114 -5.20 -52.26 -5.96
N ILE A 115 -3.90 -52.56 -6.03
CA ILE A 115 -3.20 -53.41 -5.04
C ILE A 115 -3.29 -52.78 -3.63
N TYR A 116 -3.01 -51.48 -3.49
CA TYR A 116 -3.12 -50.73 -2.24
C TYR A 116 -4.54 -50.66 -1.65
N GLN A 117 -5.57 -51.01 -2.43
CA GLN A 117 -6.97 -51.09 -1.96
C GLN A 117 -7.38 -52.51 -1.50
N THR A 118 -6.48 -53.49 -1.52
CA THR A 118 -6.81 -54.89 -1.22
C THR A 118 -5.84 -55.56 -0.22
N ASP A 119 -6.35 -55.92 0.96
CA ASP A 119 -5.55 -56.47 2.07
C ASP A 119 -5.02 -57.92 1.87
N THR A 120 -5.27 -58.56 0.71
CA THR A 120 -4.90 -59.98 0.49
C THR A 120 -4.38 -60.27 -0.91
N LEU A 121 -3.32 -61.09 -0.97
CA LEU A 121 -2.70 -61.56 -2.21
C LEU A 121 -3.69 -62.28 -3.16
N SER A 122 -4.69 -62.97 -2.60
CA SER A 122 -5.76 -63.60 -3.38
C SER A 122 -6.65 -62.57 -4.10
N ALA A 123 -6.99 -61.46 -3.44
CA ALA A 123 -7.79 -60.40 -4.06
C ALA A 123 -6.99 -59.67 -5.16
N VAL A 124 -5.70 -59.38 -4.91
CA VAL A 124 -4.77 -58.83 -5.90
C VAL A 124 -4.74 -59.70 -7.17
N LEU A 125 -4.56 -61.01 -7.02
CA LEU A 125 -4.49 -61.92 -8.17
C LEU A 125 -5.81 -61.98 -8.94
N THR A 126 -6.96 -62.09 -8.26
CA THR A 126 -8.28 -62.05 -8.92
C THR A 126 -8.52 -60.73 -9.66
N LEU A 127 -8.02 -59.60 -9.14
CA LEU A 127 -8.12 -58.29 -9.79
C LEU A 127 -7.24 -58.21 -11.04
N ILE A 128 -6.02 -58.77 -11.01
CA ILE A 128 -5.13 -58.89 -12.17
C ILE A 128 -5.72 -59.83 -13.24
N GLU A 129 -6.26 -60.98 -12.83
CA GLU A 129 -6.99 -61.92 -13.68
C GLU A 129 -8.16 -61.21 -14.41
N GLN A 130 -8.96 -60.42 -13.67
CA GLN A 130 -10.11 -59.70 -14.21
C GLN A 130 -9.72 -58.51 -15.12
N TYR A 131 -8.73 -57.70 -14.73
CA TYR A 131 -8.33 -56.51 -15.48
C TYR A 131 -7.64 -56.85 -16.81
N TYR A 132 -6.70 -57.82 -16.80
CA TYR A 132 -5.98 -58.25 -18.01
C TYR A 132 -6.64 -59.42 -18.75
N SER A 133 -7.71 -60.01 -18.21
CA SER A 133 -8.39 -61.19 -18.78
C SER A 133 -7.46 -62.41 -18.99
N VAL A 134 -6.66 -62.74 -17.97
CA VAL A 134 -5.65 -63.82 -18.01
C VAL A 134 -5.89 -64.83 -16.87
N ASP A 135 -5.32 -66.02 -16.98
CA ASP A 135 -5.40 -67.05 -15.95
C ASP A 135 -4.50 -66.77 -14.72
N GLN A 136 -4.79 -67.49 -13.64
CA GLN A 136 -4.13 -67.34 -12.35
C GLN A 136 -2.62 -67.66 -12.34
N GLN A 137 -2.09 -68.46 -13.28
CA GLN A 137 -0.65 -68.72 -13.35
C GLN A 137 0.07 -67.54 -14.01
N THR A 138 -0.44 -67.04 -15.14
CA THR A 138 0.15 -65.86 -15.79
C THR A 138 -0.10 -64.57 -15.00
N ALA A 139 -1.20 -64.44 -14.24
CA ALA A 139 -1.40 -63.35 -13.29
C ALA A 139 -0.32 -63.33 -12.18
N LYS A 140 0.08 -64.51 -11.67
CA LYS A 140 1.19 -64.64 -10.70
C LYS A 140 2.55 -64.31 -11.33
N GLN A 141 2.78 -64.67 -12.59
CA GLN A 141 3.99 -64.26 -13.31
C GLN A 141 4.03 -62.74 -13.50
N LYS A 142 2.96 -62.11 -13.99
CA LYS A 142 2.89 -60.63 -14.09
C LYS A 142 3.14 -59.92 -12.76
N LEU A 143 2.63 -60.44 -11.65
CA LEU A 143 2.88 -59.87 -10.32
C LEU A 143 4.35 -60.04 -9.91
N ALA A 144 4.98 -61.19 -10.19
CA ALA A 144 6.41 -61.40 -9.95
C ALA A 144 7.28 -60.50 -10.83
N ASP A 145 6.94 -60.35 -12.12
CA ASP A 145 7.62 -59.47 -13.06
C ASP A 145 7.45 -57.98 -12.70
N LEU A 146 6.33 -57.59 -12.05
CA LEU A 146 6.15 -56.25 -11.47
C LEU A 146 7.08 -56.06 -10.26
N VAL A 147 7.05 -56.97 -9.28
CA VAL A 147 7.91 -56.90 -8.08
C VAL A 147 9.39 -56.90 -8.48
N GLN A 148 9.80 -57.76 -9.42
CA GLN A 148 11.17 -57.82 -9.89
C GLN A 148 11.58 -56.59 -10.70
N ARG A 149 10.67 -55.93 -11.43
CA ARG A 149 10.93 -54.61 -12.04
C ARG A 149 11.12 -53.52 -10.98
N ILE A 150 10.34 -53.54 -9.89
CA ILE A 150 10.47 -52.59 -8.77
C ILE A 150 11.80 -52.81 -8.02
N GLU A 151 12.19 -54.06 -7.76
CA GLU A 151 13.46 -54.39 -7.09
C GLU A 151 14.70 -54.11 -7.96
N ASN A 152 14.60 -54.24 -9.28
CA ASN A 152 15.71 -54.01 -10.22
C ASN A 152 15.87 -52.55 -10.67
N ASN A 153 15.05 -51.59 -10.21
CA ASN A 153 15.02 -50.22 -10.76
C ASN A 153 16.17 -49.31 -10.23
N GLU A 154 17.39 -49.84 -10.17
CA GLU A 154 18.61 -49.04 -10.00
C GLU A 154 18.90 -48.26 -11.30
N GLU A 155 19.35 -47.01 -11.17
CA GLU A 155 19.49 -46.03 -12.28
C GLU A 155 18.19 -45.58 -12.97
N SER A 156 17.18 -45.18 -12.18
CA SER A 156 16.01 -44.45 -12.70
C SER A 156 16.42 -43.14 -13.39
N THR A 157 16.29 -43.08 -14.71
CA THR A 157 16.66 -41.90 -15.51
C THR A 157 15.68 -40.74 -15.30
N ILE A 158 16.22 -39.55 -15.03
CA ILE A 158 15.41 -38.34 -14.77
C ILE A 158 15.05 -37.69 -16.11
N HIS A 159 13.77 -37.72 -16.47
CA HIS A 159 13.26 -37.11 -17.70
C HIS A 159 12.51 -35.81 -17.38
N TYR A 160 12.86 -34.72 -18.06
CA TYR A 160 12.18 -33.43 -17.87
C TYR A 160 10.96 -33.34 -18.77
N LYS A 161 9.77 -33.39 -18.17
CA LYS A 161 8.47 -33.25 -18.88
C LYS A 161 7.99 -31.80 -18.78
N TYR A 162 7.59 -31.23 -19.91
CA TYR A 162 7.02 -29.89 -19.95
C TYR A 162 5.53 -29.92 -19.61
N TYR A 163 5.13 -29.11 -18.63
CA TYR A 163 3.74 -28.97 -18.20
C TYR A 163 3.24 -27.57 -18.60
N PRO A 164 2.48 -27.43 -19.71
CA PRO A 164 1.99 -26.14 -20.17
C PRO A 164 0.96 -25.55 -19.20
N SER A 165 0.99 -24.22 -19.02
CA SER A 165 0.00 -23.49 -18.22
C SER A 165 -1.41 -23.54 -18.83
N GLU A 166 -2.42 -23.14 -18.06
CA GLU A 166 -3.78 -22.94 -18.59
C GLU A 166 -3.86 -21.85 -19.68
N ILE A 167 -2.96 -20.85 -19.64
CA ILE A 167 -2.85 -19.83 -20.70
C ILE A 167 -2.39 -20.48 -22.00
N VAL A 168 -1.33 -21.30 -21.95
CA VAL A 168 -0.83 -22.02 -23.13
C VAL A 168 -1.88 -22.97 -23.68
N ARG A 169 -2.52 -23.79 -22.83
CA ARG A 169 -3.59 -24.72 -23.25
C ARG A 169 -4.75 -23.99 -23.92
N ALA A 170 -5.16 -22.82 -23.40
CA ALA A 170 -6.26 -22.05 -23.98
C ALA A 170 -5.92 -21.42 -25.33
N ILE A 171 -4.67 -20.98 -25.52
CA ILE A 171 -4.17 -20.40 -26.76
C ILE A 171 -4.00 -21.48 -27.83
N GLU A 172 -3.43 -22.63 -27.47
CA GLU A 172 -3.24 -23.80 -28.35
C GLU A 172 -4.57 -24.41 -28.78
N LYS A 173 -5.50 -24.61 -27.83
CA LYS A 173 -6.79 -25.28 -28.07
C LYS A 173 -7.94 -24.33 -28.36
N GLY A 174 -7.72 -23.03 -28.50
CA GLY A 174 -8.79 -22.09 -28.84
C GLY A 174 -9.97 -22.15 -27.89
N TYR A 175 -9.69 -21.92 -26.61
CA TYR A 175 -10.69 -21.78 -25.55
C TYR A 175 -11.00 -20.29 -25.31
N LEU A 176 -12.00 -20.02 -24.47
CA LEU A 176 -12.21 -18.72 -23.84
C LEU A 176 -11.40 -18.65 -22.53
N LEU A 177 -10.39 -17.79 -22.50
CA LEU A 177 -9.46 -17.59 -21.37
C LEU A 177 -9.79 -16.32 -20.59
N GLU A 178 -10.14 -16.43 -19.31
CA GLU A 178 -10.26 -15.26 -18.42
C GLU A 178 -8.94 -15.04 -17.65
N ILE A 179 -8.23 -13.94 -17.94
CA ILE A 179 -7.06 -13.48 -17.16
C ILE A 179 -7.56 -12.50 -16.10
N GLN A 180 -7.48 -12.89 -14.83
CA GLN A 180 -8.03 -12.13 -13.70
C GLN A 180 -6.95 -11.34 -12.99
N GLU A 181 -7.17 -10.02 -12.90
CA GLU A 181 -6.38 -9.06 -12.13
C GLU A 181 -4.87 -9.03 -12.48
N PRO A 182 -4.46 -9.03 -13.77
CA PRO A 182 -3.04 -9.00 -14.17
C PRO A 182 -2.29 -7.77 -13.65
N THR A 183 -3.00 -6.68 -13.37
CA THR A 183 -2.49 -5.45 -12.74
C THR A 183 -1.85 -5.66 -11.35
N VAL A 184 -2.03 -6.83 -10.73
CA VAL A 184 -1.42 -7.23 -9.45
C VAL A 184 0.04 -7.70 -9.63
N ILE A 185 0.46 -8.16 -10.81
CA ILE A 185 1.78 -8.76 -11.03
C ILE A 185 2.90 -7.72 -10.86
N ARG A 186 3.92 -8.06 -10.05
CA ARG A 186 5.09 -7.21 -9.75
C ARG A 186 6.07 -7.08 -10.92
N ASP A 187 6.34 -8.16 -11.67
CA ASP A 187 7.15 -8.10 -12.88
C ASP A 187 6.27 -7.84 -14.13
N ALA A 188 6.24 -6.60 -14.60
CA ALA A 188 5.53 -6.23 -15.82
C ALA A 188 6.07 -6.96 -17.08
N SER A 189 7.31 -7.49 -17.05
CA SER A 189 7.89 -8.27 -18.15
C SER A 189 7.19 -9.63 -18.37
N VAL A 190 6.50 -10.14 -17.34
CA VAL A 190 5.66 -11.35 -17.41
C VAL A 190 4.45 -11.12 -18.32
N LEU A 191 3.78 -9.96 -18.18
CA LEU A 191 2.65 -9.61 -19.03
C LEU A 191 3.09 -9.17 -20.44
N VAL A 192 4.22 -8.46 -20.57
CA VAL A 192 4.78 -8.08 -21.88
C VAL A 192 5.06 -9.31 -22.75
N ALA A 193 5.42 -10.45 -22.16
CA ALA A 193 5.61 -11.70 -22.88
C ALA A 193 4.30 -12.30 -23.47
N LEU A 194 3.12 -11.79 -23.09
CA LEU A 194 1.82 -12.12 -23.72
C LEU A 194 1.47 -11.21 -24.91
N ASN A 195 2.19 -10.12 -25.18
CA ASN A 195 1.91 -9.22 -26.31
C ASN A 195 1.79 -9.97 -27.65
N SER A 196 2.73 -10.88 -27.92
CA SER A 196 2.75 -11.68 -29.15
C SER A 196 1.68 -12.78 -29.21
N ALA A 197 1.12 -13.20 -28.07
CA ALA A 197 -0.03 -14.11 -28.03
C ALA A 197 -1.37 -13.38 -28.21
N LEU A 198 -1.44 -12.10 -27.83
CA LEU A 198 -2.63 -11.26 -27.99
C LEU A 198 -2.85 -10.81 -29.44
N GLU A 199 -1.86 -10.90 -30.32
CA GLU A 199 -2.06 -10.60 -31.74
C GLU A 199 -2.94 -11.68 -32.44
N THR A 200 -3.70 -11.30 -33.47
CA THR A 200 -4.73 -12.16 -34.09
C THR A 200 -4.14 -13.41 -34.76
N ASN A 201 -2.93 -13.29 -35.32
CA ASN A 201 -2.12 -14.41 -35.81
C ASN A 201 -0.96 -14.76 -34.85
N GLY A 202 -1.15 -14.47 -33.56
CA GLY A 202 -0.11 -14.48 -32.54
C GLY A 202 0.70 -15.77 -32.42
N LEU A 203 1.96 -15.61 -32.04
CA LEU A 203 2.92 -16.68 -31.78
C LEU A 203 3.39 -16.60 -30.32
N LEU A 204 3.45 -17.75 -29.67
CA LEU A 204 3.90 -17.87 -28.29
C LEU A 204 5.17 -18.73 -28.23
N ASN A 205 6.27 -18.09 -27.88
CA ASN A 205 7.59 -18.71 -27.81
C ASN A 205 7.77 -19.39 -26.44
N LEU A 206 7.88 -20.71 -26.45
CA LEU A 206 8.05 -21.57 -25.28
C LEU A 206 9.44 -22.22 -25.31
N PRO A 207 9.98 -22.71 -24.17
CA PRO A 207 11.24 -23.46 -24.16
C PRO A 207 11.22 -24.74 -25.03
N THR A 208 10.03 -25.27 -25.31
CA THR A 208 9.78 -26.47 -26.11
C THR A 208 9.51 -26.21 -27.60
N GLY A 209 9.33 -24.96 -28.02
CA GLY A 209 8.97 -24.60 -29.40
C GLY A 209 8.08 -23.37 -29.50
N VAL A 210 7.48 -23.14 -30.67
CA VAL A 210 6.56 -22.01 -30.91
C VAL A 210 5.16 -22.53 -31.12
N ILE A 211 4.21 -22.10 -30.27
CA ILE A 211 2.78 -22.39 -30.44
C ILE A 211 2.12 -21.22 -31.15
N LYS A 212 1.32 -21.51 -32.19
CA LYS A 212 0.48 -20.51 -32.85
C LYS A 212 -0.86 -20.39 -32.11
N ARG A 213 -1.35 -19.17 -31.93
CA ARG A 213 -2.71 -18.90 -31.43
C ARG A 213 -3.76 -19.58 -32.32
N HIS A 214 -4.63 -20.38 -31.71
CA HIS A 214 -5.78 -20.96 -32.38
C HIS A 214 -6.78 -19.87 -32.80
N PRO A 215 -7.35 -19.90 -34.03
CA PRO A 215 -8.24 -18.84 -34.52
C PRO A 215 -9.52 -18.64 -33.69
N ASP A 216 -9.95 -19.66 -32.95
CA ASP A 216 -11.09 -19.60 -32.03
C ASP A 216 -10.75 -19.04 -30.63
N CYS A 217 -9.48 -18.76 -30.32
CA CYS A 217 -9.07 -18.34 -28.97
C CYS A 217 -9.57 -16.92 -28.65
N ILE A 218 -10.43 -16.81 -27.62
CA ILE A 218 -10.91 -15.53 -27.09
C ILE A 218 -10.27 -15.29 -25.72
N ILE A 219 -9.61 -14.15 -25.55
CA ILE A 219 -8.92 -13.79 -24.31
C ILE A 219 -9.66 -12.62 -23.65
N ILE A 220 -10.17 -12.82 -22.43
CA ILE A 220 -10.86 -11.80 -21.66
C ILE A 220 -9.99 -11.38 -20.47
N ILE A 221 -9.50 -10.14 -20.50
CA ILE A 221 -8.76 -9.54 -19.38
C ILE A 221 -9.76 -8.86 -18.46
N THR A 222 -9.69 -9.13 -17.15
CA THR A 222 -10.54 -8.47 -16.14
C THR A 222 -9.69 -7.72 -15.12
N THR A 223 -9.96 -6.43 -14.90
CA THR A 223 -9.17 -5.58 -13.98
C THR A 223 -10.04 -4.78 -13.01
N ASN A 224 -9.48 -4.43 -11.85
CA ASN A 224 -10.06 -3.50 -10.89
C ASN A 224 -9.37 -2.14 -11.02
N ARG A 225 -10.15 -1.06 -11.20
CA ARG A 225 -9.58 0.28 -11.46
C ARG A 225 -8.96 0.93 -10.22
N ASN A 226 -9.61 0.85 -9.06
CA ASN A 226 -9.23 1.59 -7.84
C ASN A 226 -8.74 0.68 -6.70
N TYR A 227 -8.03 -0.41 -7.01
CA TYR A 227 -7.61 -1.40 -6.00
C TYR A 227 -6.17 -1.15 -5.51
N GLN A 228 -5.92 -1.28 -4.20
CA GLN A 228 -4.57 -1.09 -3.64
C GLN A 228 -3.58 -2.12 -4.22
N GLY A 229 -2.37 -1.68 -4.54
CA GLY A 229 -1.32 -2.52 -5.12
C GLY A 229 -1.44 -2.78 -6.63
N ASN A 230 -2.55 -2.41 -7.28
CA ASN A 230 -2.66 -2.51 -8.74
C ASN A 230 -1.78 -1.47 -9.43
N ARG A 231 -0.93 -1.93 -10.36
CA ARG A 231 -0.25 -1.08 -11.34
C ARG A 231 -1.19 -0.82 -12.53
N PRO A 232 -1.05 0.31 -13.25
CA PRO A 232 -1.82 0.51 -14.49
C PRO A 232 -1.50 -0.60 -15.51
N LEU A 233 -2.52 -1.08 -16.21
CA LEU A 233 -2.33 -2.03 -17.31
C LEU A 233 -1.47 -1.39 -18.40
N ASN A 234 -0.35 -2.04 -18.75
CA ASN A 234 0.62 -1.57 -19.75
C ASN A 234 -0.09 -1.18 -21.06
N GLU A 235 0.27 -0.01 -21.59
CA GLU A 235 -0.29 0.55 -22.83
C GLU A 235 -0.19 -0.43 -24.01
N SER A 236 0.90 -1.18 -24.14
CA SER A 236 1.08 -2.19 -25.19
C SER A 236 0.09 -3.36 -25.13
N LEU A 237 -0.48 -3.64 -23.94
CA LEU A 237 -1.54 -4.64 -23.75
C LEU A 237 -2.92 -4.01 -24.00
N ARG A 238 -3.12 -2.77 -23.54
CA ARG A 238 -4.37 -2.02 -23.72
C ARG A 238 -4.68 -1.79 -25.20
N ASP A 239 -3.67 -1.42 -25.99
CA ASP A 239 -3.75 -1.22 -27.44
C ASP A 239 -4.09 -2.51 -28.22
N ARG A 240 -3.77 -3.69 -27.65
CA ARG A 240 -4.10 -5.01 -28.23
C ARG A 240 -5.52 -5.50 -27.92
N MET A 241 -6.35 -4.71 -27.22
CA MET A 241 -7.74 -5.09 -26.90
C MET A 241 -8.68 -4.54 -27.96
N GLN A 242 -9.27 -5.38 -28.82
CA GLN A 242 -10.18 -4.90 -29.87
C GLN A 242 -11.50 -4.35 -29.29
N HIS A 243 -11.92 -4.83 -28.11
CA HIS A 243 -13.10 -4.35 -27.40
C HIS A 243 -12.77 -4.06 -25.92
N ALA A 244 -13.29 -2.96 -25.37
CA ALA A 244 -13.11 -2.58 -23.97
C ALA A 244 -14.39 -1.99 -23.36
N GLU A 245 -14.94 -2.65 -22.33
CA GLU A 245 -16.19 -2.28 -21.67
C GLU A 245 -15.96 -1.83 -20.21
N LYS A 246 -16.69 -0.79 -19.77
CA LYS A 246 -16.65 -0.29 -18.39
C LYS A 246 -17.77 -0.89 -17.54
N MET A 247 -17.41 -1.75 -16.61
CA MET A 247 -18.32 -2.50 -15.74
C MET A 247 -18.47 -1.83 -14.36
N ASP A 248 -19.31 -0.80 -14.29
CA ASP A 248 -19.70 -0.11 -13.04
C ASP A 248 -20.83 -0.85 -12.28
N LEU A 249 -21.43 -0.21 -11.26
CA LEU A 249 -22.74 -0.61 -10.72
C LEU A 249 -23.84 -0.40 -11.79
N PRO A 250 -24.75 -1.38 -12.00
CA PRO A 250 -25.89 -1.22 -12.90
C PRO A 250 -26.99 -0.34 -12.28
N GLU A 251 -27.99 0.05 -13.07
CA GLU A 251 -29.16 0.80 -12.59
C GLU A 251 -29.89 0.10 -11.42
N LEU A 252 -30.50 0.88 -10.52
CA LEU A 252 -31.24 0.39 -9.34
C LEU A 252 -32.31 -0.66 -9.71
N SER A 253 -32.99 -0.47 -10.83
CA SER A 253 -33.93 -1.42 -11.45
C SER A 253 -33.31 -2.80 -11.62
N VAL A 254 -32.17 -2.86 -12.31
CA VAL A 254 -31.37 -4.06 -12.59
C VAL A 254 -30.70 -4.61 -11.32
N MET A 255 -30.31 -3.75 -10.37
CA MET A 255 -29.84 -4.19 -9.05
C MET A 255 -30.92 -5.01 -8.33
N VAL A 256 -32.14 -4.47 -8.25
CA VAL A 256 -33.30 -5.14 -7.63
C VAL A 256 -33.66 -6.43 -8.36
N GLU A 257 -33.73 -6.41 -9.70
CA GLU A 257 -34.06 -7.61 -10.47
C GLU A 257 -33.04 -8.75 -10.25
N ARG A 258 -31.74 -8.42 -10.22
CA ARG A 258 -30.65 -9.36 -9.91
C ARG A 258 -30.72 -9.86 -8.47
N ALA A 259 -31.12 -9.02 -7.52
CA ALA A 259 -31.29 -9.41 -6.13
C ALA A 259 -32.46 -10.37 -5.93
N ILE A 260 -33.61 -10.14 -6.58
CA ILE A 260 -34.77 -11.05 -6.55
C ILE A 260 -34.37 -12.42 -7.09
N SER A 261 -33.81 -12.48 -8.31
CA SER A 261 -33.42 -13.74 -8.96
C SER A 261 -32.39 -14.54 -8.14
N LYS A 262 -31.45 -13.85 -7.49
CA LYS A 262 -30.35 -14.51 -6.75
C LYS A 262 -30.69 -14.88 -5.30
N THR A 263 -31.47 -14.07 -4.60
CA THR A 263 -31.79 -14.29 -3.17
C THR A 263 -33.15 -14.95 -2.98
N GLN A 264 -34.07 -14.81 -3.94
CA GLN A 264 -35.49 -15.20 -3.88
C GLN A 264 -36.33 -14.40 -2.87
N VAL A 265 -35.83 -13.24 -2.41
CA VAL A 265 -36.62 -12.25 -1.66
C VAL A 265 -37.51 -11.49 -2.65
N LYS A 266 -38.84 -11.46 -2.41
CA LYS A 266 -39.83 -10.89 -3.35
C LYS A 266 -40.39 -9.54 -2.89
N GLU A 267 -39.51 -8.63 -2.49
CA GLU A 267 -39.88 -7.38 -1.79
C GLU A 267 -39.26 -6.15 -2.48
N PRO A 268 -39.69 -5.83 -3.72
CA PRO A 268 -38.99 -4.90 -4.60
C PRO A 268 -38.83 -3.48 -4.02
N THR A 269 -39.77 -3.02 -3.20
CA THR A 269 -39.70 -1.69 -2.54
C THR A 269 -38.57 -1.61 -1.50
N LEU A 270 -38.44 -2.62 -0.63
CA LEU A 270 -37.35 -2.71 0.34
C LEU A 270 -36.00 -2.94 -0.34
N LEU A 271 -35.97 -3.80 -1.38
CA LEU A 271 -34.77 -4.01 -2.19
C LEU A 271 -34.31 -2.73 -2.89
N LEU A 272 -35.24 -1.91 -3.40
CA LEU A 272 -34.92 -0.63 -4.04
C LEU A 272 -34.27 0.35 -3.04
N LYS A 273 -34.81 0.49 -1.83
CA LYS A 273 -34.17 1.30 -0.77
C LYS A 273 -32.82 0.74 -0.32
N MET A 274 -32.64 -0.57 -0.28
CA MET A 274 -31.32 -1.18 -0.04
C MET A 274 -30.34 -0.95 -1.21
N ALA A 275 -30.82 -0.86 -2.46
CA ALA A 275 -29.99 -0.51 -3.61
C ALA A 275 -29.60 0.98 -3.60
N GLU A 276 -30.50 1.88 -3.23
CA GLU A 276 -30.22 3.33 -3.05
C GLU A 276 -29.15 3.56 -1.98
N VAL A 277 -29.26 2.92 -0.81
CA VAL A 277 -28.23 2.96 0.25
C VAL A 277 -26.87 2.49 -0.25
N ILE A 278 -26.83 1.43 -1.04
CA ILE A 278 -25.58 0.91 -1.62
C ILE A 278 -24.98 1.90 -2.63
N ARG A 279 -25.80 2.49 -3.51
CA ARG A 279 -25.33 3.48 -4.48
C ARG A 279 -24.79 4.74 -3.80
N LEU A 280 -25.51 5.26 -2.81
CA LEU A 280 -25.07 6.41 -2.02
C LEU A 280 -23.72 6.16 -1.33
N LEU A 281 -23.50 4.96 -0.78
CA LEU A 281 -22.22 4.59 -0.19
C LEU A 281 -21.09 4.49 -1.21
N ASP A 282 -21.36 4.02 -2.43
CA ASP A 282 -20.39 3.96 -3.52
C ASP A 282 -20.01 5.35 -4.04
N GLU A 283 -21.02 6.21 -4.23
CA GLU A 283 -20.86 7.62 -4.65
C GLU A 283 -20.11 8.43 -3.57
N THR A 284 -20.47 8.26 -2.30
CA THR A 284 -19.79 8.90 -1.15
C THR A 284 -18.34 8.42 -1.02
N ALA A 285 -18.09 7.12 -1.19
CA ALA A 285 -16.73 6.58 -1.15
C ALA A 285 -15.86 7.19 -2.26
N LYS A 286 -16.38 7.20 -3.49
CA LYS A 286 -15.68 7.78 -4.66
C LYS A 286 -15.45 9.28 -4.53
N ALA A 287 -16.41 10.04 -3.99
CA ALA A 287 -16.28 11.48 -3.78
C ALA A 287 -15.21 11.84 -2.73
N ASN A 288 -15.05 11.01 -1.70
CA ASN A 288 -14.08 11.23 -0.61
C ASN A 288 -12.75 10.46 -0.80
N ALA A 289 -12.52 9.88 -1.98
CA ALA A 289 -11.37 9.03 -2.31
C ALA A 289 -11.14 7.83 -1.38
N ILE A 290 -12.19 7.37 -0.69
CA ILE A 290 -12.21 6.16 0.13
C ILE A 290 -11.93 4.96 -0.78
N LYS A 291 -11.00 4.10 -0.37
CA LYS A 291 -10.42 3.05 -1.24
C LYS A 291 -11.30 1.81 -1.41
N GLY A 292 -12.42 1.75 -0.68
CA GLY A 292 -13.43 0.70 -0.76
C GLY A 292 -14.51 0.94 -1.82
N VAL A 293 -15.26 -0.12 -2.14
CA VAL A 293 -16.36 -0.09 -3.13
C VAL A 293 -17.59 -0.77 -2.55
N ALA A 294 -18.77 -0.14 -2.65
CA ALA A 294 -20.05 -0.75 -2.31
C ALA A 294 -20.60 -1.61 -3.46
N GLY A 295 -19.80 -2.58 -3.94
CA GLY A 295 -20.15 -3.39 -5.11
C GLY A 295 -21.38 -4.30 -4.90
N MET A 296 -22.00 -4.74 -6.01
CA MET A 296 -23.15 -5.67 -6.04
C MET A 296 -22.98 -6.91 -5.14
N ARG A 297 -21.74 -7.37 -4.92
CA ARG A 297 -21.41 -8.46 -3.99
C ARG A 297 -21.86 -8.15 -2.56
N SER A 298 -21.59 -6.95 -2.05
CA SER A 298 -21.96 -6.52 -0.69
C SER A 298 -23.47 -6.37 -0.57
N TYR A 299 -24.13 -5.77 -1.56
CA TYR A 299 -25.59 -5.67 -1.67
C TYR A 299 -26.26 -7.06 -1.62
N PHE A 300 -25.82 -8.05 -2.41
CA PHE A 300 -26.37 -9.41 -2.36
C PHE A 300 -26.24 -10.06 -0.97
N TYR A 301 -25.11 -9.86 -0.28
CA TYR A 301 -24.92 -10.40 1.08
C TYR A 301 -25.75 -9.67 2.13
N TRP A 302 -26.05 -8.39 1.93
CA TRP A 302 -26.93 -7.60 2.81
C TRP A 302 -28.40 -7.97 2.59
N VAL A 303 -28.88 -8.04 1.35
CA VAL A 303 -30.25 -8.55 1.03
C VAL A 303 -30.47 -9.97 1.57
N ASN A 304 -29.46 -10.84 1.49
CA ASN A 304 -29.58 -12.21 2.01
C ASN A 304 -29.74 -12.26 3.55
N THR A 305 -29.49 -11.19 4.30
CA THR A 305 -29.78 -11.18 5.75
C THR A 305 -31.28 -11.12 6.04
N MET A 306 -32.08 -10.50 5.15
CA MET A 306 -33.55 -10.54 5.20
C MET A 306 -34.06 -11.99 5.17
N LYS A 307 -33.52 -12.81 4.25
CA LYS A 307 -33.84 -14.24 4.12
C LYS A 307 -33.45 -15.07 5.36
N GLN A 308 -32.51 -14.56 6.15
CA GLN A 308 -32.03 -15.19 7.39
C GLN A 308 -32.73 -14.63 8.65
N ASN A 309 -33.76 -13.78 8.49
CA ASN A 309 -34.43 -13.06 9.58
C ASN A 309 -33.48 -12.30 10.53
N GLN A 310 -32.33 -11.86 10.01
CA GLN A 310 -31.38 -11.02 10.74
C GLN A 310 -31.79 -9.55 10.66
N ASP A 311 -31.34 -8.74 11.62
CA ASP A 311 -31.57 -7.30 11.58
C ASP A 311 -30.78 -6.64 10.45
N ILE A 312 -31.49 -5.89 9.60
CA ILE A 312 -30.95 -5.27 8.38
C ILE A 312 -30.02 -4.09 8.74
N PHE A 313 -30.31 -3.35 9.81
CA PHE A 313 -29.50 -2.22 10.27
C PHE A 313 -28.23 -2.72 10.98
N VAL A 314 -28.35 -3.70 11.88
CA VAL A 314 -27.18 -4.29 12.55
C VAL A 314 -26.26 -5.00 11.55
N SER A 315 -26.82 -5.61 10.49
CA SER A 315 -26.02 -6.27 9.46
C SER A 315 -25.41 -5.33 8.41
N LEU A 316 -25.88 -4.08 8.26
CA LEU A 316 -25.29 -3.11 7.34
C LEU A 316 -23.79 -2.90 7.62
N TYR A 317 -23.42 -2.74 8.89
CA TYR A 317 -22.03 -2.51 9.30
C TYR A 317 -21.06 -3.65 8.90
N PRO A 318 -21.24 -4.91 9.33
CA PRO A 318 -20.33 -6.01 8.97
C PRO A 318 -20.52 -6.59 7.55
N LYS A 319 -21.64 -6.31 6.86
CA LYS A 319 -21.85 -6.79 5.49
C LYS A 319 -21.41 -5.78 4.42
N VAL A 320 -21.46 -4.48 4.73
CA VAL A 320 -21.17 -3.36 3.81
C VAL A 320 -20.07 -2.45 4.38
N LEU A 321 -20.34 -1.63 5.40
CA LEU A 321 -19.45 -0.52 5.82
C LEU A 321 -18.03 -0.98 6.15
N TYR A 322 -17.88 -1.99 7.01
CA TYR A 322 -16.59 -2.56 7.43
C TYR A 322 -15.85 -3.33 6.30
N LYS A 323 -16.43 -3.37 5.08
CA LYS A 323 -15.77 -3.87 3.86
C LYS A 323 -15.44 -2.77 2.86
N LEU A 324 -15.99 -1.56 3.02
CA LEU A 324 -15.48 -0.38 2.33
C LEU A 324 -14.20 0.06 3.02
N THR A 325 -14.25 0.23 4.35
CA THR A 325 -13.09 0.68 5.12
C THR A 325 -13.12 0.21 6.58
N THR A 326 -11.95 0.19 7.18
CA THR A 326 -11.72 -0.05 8.62
C THR A 326 -11.23 1.22 9.33
N ASP A 327 -11.09 2.33 8.62
CA ASP A 327 -10.67 3.62 9.19
C ASP A 327 -11.87 4.31 9.89
N PRO A 328 -11.75 4.69 11.17
CA PRO A 328 -12.83 5.37 11.91
C PRO A 328 -13.31 6.67 11.26
N ASP A 329 -12.43 7.44 10.63
CA ASP A 329 -12.78 8.74 10.06
C ASP A 329 -13.51 8.57 8.71
N GLU A 330 -13.04 7.64 7.86
CA GLU A 330 -13.77 7.25 6.64
C GLU A 330 -15.14 6.62 6.98
N LEU A 331 -15.22 5.80 8.05
CA LEU A 331 -16.49 5.25 8.55
C LEU A 331 -17.43 6.34 9.09
N HIS A 332 -16.89 7.39 9.74
CA HIS A 332 -17.70 8.53 10.20
C HIS A 332 -18.30 9.29 9.02
N ILE A 333 -17.52 9.56 7.96
CA ILE A 333 -18.00 10.20 6.72
C ILE A 333 -19.13 9.38 6.08
N LEU A 334 -18.92 8.08 5.89
CA LEU A 334 -19.95 7.19 5.32
C LEU A 334 -21.21 7.10 6.18
N THR A 335 -21.07 7.14 7.51
CA THR A 335 -22.21 7.09 8.44
C THR A 335 -22.98 8.42 8.45
N THR A 336 -22.28 9.55 8.37
CA THR A 336 -22.89 10.89 8.29
C THR A 336 -23.69 11.05 7.00
N ALA A 337 -23.12 10.65 5.86
CA ALA A 337 -23.84 10.65 4.58
C ALA A 337 -25.11 9.77 4.60
N LEU A 338 -25.08 8.64 5.33
CA LEU A 338 -26.27 7.80 5.52
C LEU A 338 -27.33 8.49 6.38
N THR A 339 -26.97 9.15 7.48
CA THR A 339 -27.95 9.87 8.33
C THR A 339 -28.55 11.06 7.59
N ASP A 340 -27.73 11.85 6.91
CA ASP A 340 -28.15 13.06 6.20
C ASP A 340 -29.08 12.74 5.02
N SER A 341 -28.99 11.53 4.46
CA SER A 341 -29.85 11.07 3.37
C SER A 341 -31.26 10.66 3.78
N GLY A 342 -31.52 10.39 5.06
CA GLY A 342 -32.80 9.85 5.55
C GLY A 342 -33.15 8.42 5.10
N LEU A 343 -32.40 7.80 4.18
CA LEU A 343 -32.73 6.51 3.56
C LEU A 343 -32.86 5.36 4.58
N LEU A 344 -32.15 5.43 5.71
CA LEU A 344 -32.26 4.44 6.77
C LEU A 344 -33.59 4.54 7.54
N ASP A 345 -34.14 5.75 7.72
CA ASP A 345 -35.43 5.94 8.36
C ASP A 345 -36.59 5.63 7.41
N GLU A 346 -36.48 5.96 6.11
CA GLU A 346 -37.44 5.46 5.10
C GLU A 346 -37.49 3.92 5.06
N LEU A 347 -36.32 3.26 5.07
CA LEU A 347 -36.23 1.80 5.14
C LEU A 347 -36.87 1.26 6.44
N ARG A 348 -36.73 1.99 7.55
CA ARG A 348 -37.32 1.66 8.86
C ARG A 348 -38.84 1.83 8.87
N GLU A 349 -39.37 2.84 8.20
CA GLU A 349 -40.81 3.05 8.03
C GLU A 349 -41.44 1.96 7.16
N LEU A 350 -40.84 1.61 6.03
CA LEU A 350 -41.30 0.48 5.19
C LEU A 350 -41.30 -0.85 5.97
N LEU A 351 -40.27 -1.10 6.79
CA LEU A 351 -40.22 -2.27 7.68
C LEU A 351 -41.25 -2.21 8.82
N ARG A 352 -41.64 -1.01 9.27
CA ARG A 352 -42.67 -0.79 10.29
C ARG A 352 -44.08 -1.02 9.73
N GLN A 353 -44.39 -0.43 8.57
CA GLN A 353 -45.61 -0.66 7.80
C GLN A 353 -45.78 -2.16 7.52
N LYS A 354 -44.71 -2.86 7.12
CA LYS A 354 -44.75 -4.32 6.91
C LYS A 354 -44.99 -5.12 8.21
N LYS A 355 -44.48 -4.66 9.37
CA LYS A 355 -44.61 -5.37 10.66
C LYS A 355 -45.97 -5.16 11.35
N TRP A 356 -46.66 -4.03 11.10
CA TRP A 356 -47.92 -3.69 11.75
C TRP A 356 -49.11 -3.49 10.80
N GLY A 357 -48.88 -3.52 9.49
CA GLY A 357 -49.87 -3.13 8.47
C GLY A 357 -49.99 -1.61 8.34
N ASP A 358 -50.80 -1.17 7.38
CA ASP A 358 -51.35 0.19 7.40
C ASP A 358 -52.31 0.29 8.60
N LEU A 359 -51.88 1.01 9.64
CA LEU A 359 -52.70 1.35 10.81
C LEU A 359 -53.64 2.52 10.49
N SER A 360 -54.47 2.34 9.46
CA SER A 360 -55.72 3.09 9.30
C SER A 360 -56.74 2.62 10.34
N ASP A 361 -57.21 3.56 11.14
CA ASP A 361 -58.23 3.49 12.18
C ASP A 361 -57.99 2.62 13.45
N GLU A 362 -58.04 3.34 14.58
CA GLU A 362 -58.50 2.95 15.92
C GLU A 362 -58.23 1.54 16.47
N SER A 363 -57.15 1.40 17.26
CA SER A 363 -57.18 0.61 18.50
C SER A 363 -56.16 1.14 19.52
N PRO A 364 -56.38 0.96 20.84
CA PRO A 364 -56.03 2.01 21.81
C PRO A 364 -54.59 1.96 22.34
N ARG A 365 -54.05 3.15 22.64
CA ARG A 365 -52.88 3.30 23.53
C ARG A 365 -53.20 2.70 24.89
N THR A 366 -52.57 1.58 25.23
CA THR A 366 -52.62 0.98 26.57
C THR A 366 -51.98 1.93 27.59
N LYS A 367 -52.79 2.73 28.29
CA LYS A 367 -52.34 3.48 29.46
C LYS A 367 -51.79 2.48 30.49
N GLY A 368 -50.53 2.67 30.87
CA GLY A 368 -49.92 1.91 31.97
C GLY A 368 -50.74 2.08 33.25
N ARG A 369 -50.99 0.97 33.96
CA ARG A 369 -51.68 1.00 35.24
C ARG A 369 -50.75 1.62 36.29
N THR A 370 -51.10 2.78 36.81
CA THR A 370 -50.43 3.36 37.98
C THR A 370 -50.61 2.46 39.21
N ILE A 371 -49.52 2.32 39.96
CA ILE A 371 -49.46 1.59 41.24
C ILE A 371 -50.09 2.47 42.33
N ARG A 372 -50.71 1.87 43.35
CA ARG A 372 -51.27 2.63 44.49
C ARG A 372 -50.16 3.00 45.47
N ALA A 373 -50.26 4.17 46.09
CA ALA A 373 -49.21 4.71 46.97
C ALA A 373 -48.76 3.74 48.08
N GLU A 374 -49.69 2.93 48.61
CA GLU A 374 -49.43 1.91 49.63
C GLU A 374 -48.39 0.86 49.16
N GLU A 375 -48.48 0.40 47.91
CA GLU A 375 -47.57 -0.58 47.29
C GLU A 375 -46.22 0.05 46.87
N ALA A 376 -46.15 1.38 46.75
CA ALA A 376 -44.89 2.10 46.52
C ALA A 376 -44.08 2.29 47.81
N ILE A 377 -44.75 2.61 48.92
CA ILE A 377 -44.13 2.75 50.26
C ILE A 377 -43.53 1.41 50.72
N GLU A 378 -44.25 0.30 50.52
CA GLU A 378 -43.78 -1.05 50.87
C GLU A 378 -42.51 -1.47 50.11
N ARG A 379 -42.18 -0.80 48.99
CA ARG A 379 -41.01 -1.08 48.15
C ARG A 379 -39.90 -0.02 48.20
N GLN A 380 -40.04 1.02 49.03
CA GLN A 380 -39.06 2.11 49.18
C GLN A 380 -38.64 2.76 47.85
N ILE A 381 -39.62 3.10 46.99
CA ILE A 381 -39.37 3.82 45.74
C ILE A 381 -39.88 5.26 45.85
N ASP A 382 -39.00 6.16 46.28
CA ASP A 382 -39.28 7.59 46.28
C ASP A 382 -39.27 8.15 44.84
N GLN A 383 -40.47 8.46 44.35
CA GLN A 383 -40.77 9.11 43.08
C GLN A 383 -40.65 10.65 43.21
N LEU A 384 -40.48 11.45 42.15
CA LEU A 384 -40.40 11.20 40.70
C LEU A 384 -39.60 12.36 40.06
N ALA A 385 -39.25 12.25 38.78
CA ALA A 385 -38.77 13.37 37.97
C ALA A 385 -39.59 13.48 36.68
N GLU A 386 -40.17 14.65 36.40
CA GLU A 386 -40.83 14.98 35.12
C GLU A 386 -40.40 16.37 34.61
N GLU A 387 -39.69 16.33 33.49
CA GLU A 387 -39.81 17.17 32.27
C GLU A 387 -39.74 18.73 32.26
N THR A 388 -39.04 19.19 31.22
CA THR A 388 -39.25 20.40 30.38
C THR A 388 -38.74 21.80 30.76
N THR A 389 -37.62 22.16 30.10
CA THR A 389 -37.36 23.43 29.36
C THR A 389 -37.62 24.81 29.98
N SER A 390 -36.56 25.64 30.06
CA SER A 390 -36.56 27.05 29.58
C SER A 390 -35.13 27.63 29.56
N LEU A 391 -34.99 28.87 29.07
CA LEU A 391 -33.72 29.58 28.83
C LEU A 391 -33.41 30.62 29.92
N ALA A 392 -32.12 30.96 30.00
CA ALA A 392 -31.54 32.25 30.40
C ALA A 392 -31.44 32.67 31.89
N GLU A 393 -30.19 33.01 32.24
CA GLU A 393 -29.73 34.07 33.16
C GLU A 393 -29.88 33.94 34.69
N GLN A 394 -29.08 34.78 35.37
CA GLN A 394 -28.73 34.74 36.80
C GLN A 394 -29.61 35.73 37.60
N PRO A 395 -29.43 35.89 38.93
CA PRO A 395 -28.49 36.94 39.36
C PRO A 395 -27.76 36.76 40.72
N SER A 396 -26.60 37.42 40.82
CA SER A 396 -25.99 38.17 41.96
C SER A 396 -26.34 37.90 43.43
N GLU A 397 -25.32 38.08 44.30
CA GLU A 397 -25.22 39.22 45.24
C GLU A 397 -23.74 39.70 45.24
N LYS A 398 -23.39 40.95 44.88
CA LYS A 398 -23.41 42.26 45.64
C LYS A 398 -22.23 42.38 46.64
N GLU A 399 -21.58 43.53 46.92
CA GLU A 399 -21.58 44.95 46.46
C GLU A 399 -20.25 45.60 46.99
N GLU A 400 -19.82 46.89 46.95
CA GLU A 400 -20.23 48.27 46.57
C GLU A 400 -18.89 49.11 46.43
N VAL A 401 -18.72 50.34 45.92
CA VAL A 401 -19.34 51.12 44.81
C VAL A 401 -18.51 52.43 44.53
N LEU A 402 -18.28 52.79 43.24
CA LEU A 402 -17.94 54.15 42.70
C LEU A 402 -16.70 54.94 43.21
N PRO A 403 -16.34 56.14 42.64
CA PRO A 403 -16.74 56.78 41.37
C PRO A 403 -15.59 57.14 40.39
N GLU A 404 -15.99 57.74 39.26
CA GLU A 404 -15.23 58.22 38.10
C GLU A 404 -14.32 59.46 38.35
N GLU A 405 -13.38 59.72 37.44
CA GLU A 405 -13.21 61.06 36.84
C GLU A 405 -12.64 60.98 35.40
N GLN A 406 -12.48 62.12 34.71
CA GLN A 406 -12.49 62.21 33.24
C GLN A 406 -11.21 62.80 32.59
N THR A 407 -11.13 62.66 31.26
CA THR A 407 -10.59 63.60 30.24
C THR A 407 -9.23 63.37 29.53
N LYS A 408 -9.30 63.60 28.20
CA LYS A 408 -8.42 64.44 27.33
C LYS A 408 -7.23 63.86 26.54
N GLU A 409 -7.19 64.34 25.28
CA GLU A 409 -6.08 64.75 24.39
C GLU A 409 -4.85 63.82 24.24
N ALA A 410 -4.52 63.26 23.07
CA ALA A 410 -4.34 63.81 21.70
C ALA A 410 -3.01 64.57 21.46
N ALA A 411 -2.08 63.93 20.72
CA ALA A 411 -0.96 64.57 20.03
C ALA A 411 -0.45 63.68 18.87
N ALA A 412 0.17 64.31 17.86
CA ALA A 412 0.91 63.65 16.77
C ALA A 412 2.26 64.36 16.58
N LYS A 413 3.06 63.94 15.57
CA LYS A 413 4.45 64.34 15.20
C LYS A 413 5.49 63.25 15.54
N GLU A 414 6.61 63.09 14.83
CA GLU A 414 7.11 63.84 13.65
C GLU A 414 7.87 62.91 12.67
N GLU A 415 8.05 63.35 11.42
CA GLU A 415 8.78 62.62 10.36
C GLU A 415 10.18 63.20 10.08
N THR A 416 10.91 62.54 9.17
CA THR A 416 11.94 63.06 8.24
C THR A 416 13.44 62.89 8.62
N PRO A 417 14.41 63.00 7.68
CA PRO A 417 14.59 62.03 6.57
C PRO A 417 16.08 61.76 6.13
N ILE A 418 16.30 60.91 5.09
CA ILE A 418 17.38 61.02 4.07
C ILE A 418 18.85 60.70 4.57
N ASP A 419 19.83 60.17 3.80
CA ASP A 419 20.09 60.15 2.34
C ASP A 419 20.90 58.93 1.78
N THR A 420 20.97 58.85 0.44
CA THR A 420 21.99 58.31 -0.52
C THR A 420 22.52 56.86 -0.57
N LEU A 421 22.64 56.38 -1.82
CA LEU A 421 23.52 55.33 -2.36
C LEU A 421 24.81 55.95 -2.97
N PRO A 422 25.91 55.19 -3.18
CA PRO A 422 26.17 54.56 -4.49
C PRO A 422 26.66 53.08 -4.38
N LEU A 423 26.67 52.16 -5.36
CA LEU A 423 26.70 52.16 -6.85
C LEU A 423 28.14 52.22 -7.45
N SER A 424 28.35 51.45 -8.54
CA SER A 424 29.61 51.12 -9.27
C SER A 424 30.42 49.93 -8.69
N GLU A 425 31.17 49.10 -9.46
CA GLU A 425 31.25 48.94 -10.92
C GLU A 425 31.77 47.54 -11.34
N GLU A 426 31.83 47.26 -12.64
CA GLU A 426 32.19 45.95 -13.24
C GLU A 426 33.72 45.73 -13.40
N ARG A 427 34.14 44.47 -13.62
CA ARG A 427 35.29 44.16 -14.51
C ARG A 427 35.35 42.70 -14.99
N SER A 428 35.91 42.53 -16.19
CA SER A 428 35.93 41.28 -16.98
C SER A 428 37.33 40.96 -17.50
N GLN A 429 37.65 39.67 -17.69
CA GLN A 429 38.63 39.08 -18.63
C GLN A 429 38.54 37.54 -18.46
N GLU A 430 38.20 36.74 -19.47
CA GLU A 430 38.99 36.35 -20.67
C GLU A 430 40.22 35.50 -20.31
N VAL A 431 40.14 34.17 -20.45
CA VAL A 431 40.39 33.34 -21.67
C VAL A 431 41.83 32.81 -21.72
N GLU A 432 41.98 31.51 -21.51
CA GLU A 432 42.94 30.65 -22.22
C GLU A 432 42.50 29.18 -22.11
N GLY A 433 43.01 28.28 -22.96
CA GLY A 433 42.64 26.86 -22.89
C GLY A 433 43.44 25.97 -23.83
N ARG A 434 43.61 24.69 -23.46
CA ARG A 434 44.25 23.66 -24.31
C ARG A 434 43.86 22.22 -23.93
N SER A 435 43.42 21.49 -24.95
CA SER A 435 43.68 20.07 -25.26
C SER A 435 43.67 19.01 -24.16
N GLN A 436 42.60 18.21 -24.20
CA GLN A 436 42.58 16.72 -24.15
C GLN A 436 43.78 15.97 -23.53
N GLN A 437 43.48 15.18 -22.50
CA GLN A 437 43.88 13.76 -22.47
C GLN A 437 42.83 12.93 -21.72
N GLN A 438 42.41 11.80 -22.29
CA GLN A 438 41.69 10.78 -21.53
C GLN A 438 42.72 9.97 -20.75
N ASN A 439 42.58 9.92 -19.43
CA ASN A 439 43.16 8.88 -18.58
C ASN A 439 42.04 8.30 -17.72
N GLN A 440 42.21 7.03 -17.34
CA GLN A 440 41.34 6.38 -16.36
C GLN A 440 41.57 7.02 -14.99
N ALA A 441 40.49 7.40 -14.31
CA ALA A 441 40.52 7.79 -12.91
C ALA A 441 40.14 6.58 -12.07
N ASP A 442 41.15 5.80 -11.69
CA ASP A 442 41.04 4.88 -10.55
C ASP A 442 40.95 5.66 -9.23
N ASP A 443 40.69 4.95 -8.14
CA ASP A 443 40.38 5.46 -6.81
C ASP A 443 41.57 6.18 -6.12
N GLU A 444 41.72 7.50 -6.35
CA GLU A 444 42.57 8.39 -5.54
C GLU A 444 41.73 9.52 -4.90
N SER A 445 41.39 9.34 -3.63
CA SER A 445 40.74 10.37 -2.81
C SER A 445 41.70 11.52 -2.49
N GLN A 446 41.62 12.61 -3.24
CA GLN A 446 42.31 13.86 -2.91
C GLN A 446 41.73 14.46 -1.61
N GLU A 447 42.50 14.43 -0.52
CA GLU A 447 42.12 15.08 0.74
C GLU A 447 41.94 16.60 0.52
N MET A 448 40.68 17.08 0.52
CA MET A 448 40.39 18.50 0.35
C MET A 448 41.00 19.32 1.49
N SER A 449 41.68 20.43 1.15
CA SER A 449 42.27 21.28 2.18
C SER A 449 41.19 21.99 3.00
N ALA A 450 41.50 22.29 4.26
CA ALA A 450 40.59 23.02 5.15
C ALA A 450 40.17 24.39 4.58
N SER A 451 41.02 25.03 3.78
CA SER A 451 40.72 26.26 3.04
C SER A 451 39.69 26.08 1.93
N ASP A 452 39.76 24.96 1.20
CA ASP A 452 38.82 24.66 0.11
C ASP A 452 37.44 24.33 0.68
N MET A 453 37.39 23.64 1.83
CA MET A 453 36.14 23.42 2.57
C MET A 453 35.51 24.73 3.06
N GLU A 454 36.27 25.69 3.61
CA GLU A 454 35.68 27.00 3.99
C GLU A 454 35.12 27.76 2.77
N ALA A 455 35.73 27.61 1.59
CA ALA A 455 35.22 28.18 0.35
C ALA A 455 33.91 27.50 -0.11
N LEU A 456 33.86 26.16 -0.04
CA LEU A 456 32.67 25.35 -0.36
C LEU A 456 31.50 25.65 0.57
N ASP A 457 31.70 25.64 1.89
CA ASP A 457 30.67 25.99 2.89
C ASP A 457 30.10 27.40 2.66
N LYS A 458 30.94 28.34 2.20
CA LYS A 458 30.55 29.72 1.89
C LYS A 458 29.74 29.85 0.59
N GLN A 459 29.96 28.95 -0.39
CA GLN A 459 29.13 28.85 -1.59
C GLN A 459 27.78 28.20 -1.24
N LEU A 460 27.80 27.00 -0.63
CA LEU A 460 26.61 26.27 -0.21
C LEU A 460 25.71 27.10 0.71
N LYS A 461 26.27 27.89 1.65
CA LYS A 461 25.48 28.82 2.48
C LYS A 461 24.63 29.78 1.63
N ARG A 462 25.12 30.27 0.47
CA ARG A 462 24.34 31.18 -0.40
C ARG A 462 23.17 30.46 -1.07
N GLU A 463 23.39 29.22 -1.49
CA GLU A 463 22.40 28.40 -2.20
C GLU A 463 21.29 27.93 -1.25
N LEU A 464 21.65 27.40 -0.08
CA LEU A 464 20.69 27.01 0.97
C LEU A 464 19.81 28.19 1.42
N ASN A 465 20.36 29.40 1.49
CA ASN A 465 19.57 30.61 1.80
C ASN A 465 18.67 31.07 0.63
N LYS A 466 18.96 30.70 -0.62
CA LYS A 466 18.07 30.94 -1.77
C LYS A 466 16.94 29.91 -1.81
N GLU A 467 17.28 28.65 -1.59
CA GLU A 467 16.38 27.50 -1.52
C GLU A 467 15.35 27.64 -0.40
N ALA A 468 15.79 27.91 0.84
CA ALA A 468 14.89 28.14 1.97
C ALA A 468 13.91 29.30 1.68
N ARG A 469 14.39 30.41 1.11
CA ARG A 469 13.54 31.55 0.69
C ARG A 469 12.59 31.24 -0.48
N GLN A 470 12.77 30.12 -1.18
CA GLN A 470 11.82 29.63 -2.18
C GLN A 470 10.76 28.74 -1.51
N LEU A 471 11.17 27.85 -0.60
CA LEU A 471 10.29 26.94 0.14
C LEU A 471 9.37 27.65 1.14
N MET A 472 9.78 28.77 1.74
CA MET A 472 8.93 29.51 2.70
C MET A 472 7.90 30.46 2.04
N LYS A 473 7.86 30.60 0.70
CA LYS A 473 6.90 31.48 0.01
C LYS A 473 5.47 30.98 0.14
N GLY A 474 4.53 31.88 0.37
CA GLY A 474 3.11 31.56 0.61
C GLY A 474 2.83 30.93 1.97
N THR A 475 3.86 30.71 2.81
CA THR A 475 3.71 30.17 4.16
C THR A 475 3.62 31.29 5.20
N ILE A 476 3.21 30.98 6.43
CA ILE A 476 3.22 31.93 7.55
C ILE A 476 4.62 32.47 7.89
N HIS A 477 5.69 31.82 7.39
CA HIS A 477 7.09 32.14 7.68
C HIS A 477 7.75 33.09 6.67
N GLU A 478 7.09 33.45 5.56
CA GLU A 478 7.72 34.20 4.46
C GLU A 478 8.36 35.53 4.92
N LYS A 479 7.76 36.18 5.93
CA LYS A 479 8.18 37.48 6.47
C LYS A 479 9.07 37.39 7.72
N GLU A 480 9.57 36.21 8.07
CA GLU A 480 10.18 35.97 9.38
C GLU A 480 11.72 35.97 9.37
N GLY A 481 12.34 36.00 8.18
CA GLY A 481 13.80 36.16 8.07
C GLY A 481 14.58 34.92 8.50
N MET A 482 14.18 33.74 8.01
CA MET A 482 14.97 32.51 8.17
C MET A 482 16.35 32.67 7.52
N ILE A 483 17.41 32.24 8.21
CA ILE A 483 18.77 32.18 7.67
C ILE A 483 19.38 30.79 7.94
N VAL A 484 19.95 30.19 6.90
CA VAL A 484 20.72 28.94 7.00
C VAL A 484 22.21 29.25 7.19
N HIS A 485 22.86 28.56 8.11
CA HIS A 485 24.26 28.73 8.49
C HIS A 485 25.02 27.41 8.28
N ARG A 486 26.27 27.51 7.80
CA ARG A 486 27.27 26.44 7.90
C ARG A 486 28.15 26.72 9.12
N PRO A 487 28.21 25.84 10.14
CA PRO A 487 29.15 25.96 11.25
C PRO A 487 30.61 25.80 10.78
N LYS A 488 31.54 26.51 11.43
CA LYS A 488 32.98 26.30 11.23
C LYS A 488 33.42 25.00 11.91
N PHE A 489 34.36 24.28 11.31
CA PHE A 489 34.97 23.09 11.91
C PHE A 489 35.91 23.46 13.09
N ALA A 490 35.90 22.65 14.15
CA ALA A 490 36.88 22.71 15.22
C ALA A 490 37.97 21.65 14.98
N VAL A 491 39.11 22.06 14.39
CA VAL A 491 40.17 21.13 13.91
C VAL A 491 40.69 20.18 14.98
N ILE A 492 40.80 20.63 16.23
CA ILE A 492 41.25 19.84 17.38
C ILE A 492 40.31 20.08 18.56
N ASN A 493 39.54 19.06 18.96
CA ASN A 493 38.84 19.03 20.25
C ASN A 493 38.89 17.59 20.83
N PRO A 494 39.46 17.36 22.03
CA PRO A 494 39.51 16.02 22.65
C PRO A 494 38.13 15.42 22.96
N GLU A 495 37.06 16.23 23.02
CA GLU A 495 35.66 15.81 23.18
C GLU A 495 35.21 14.84 22.06
N VAL A 496 35.74 14.98 20.84
CA VAL A 496 35.45 14.07 19.71
C VAL A 496 35.94 12.65 20.04
N ALA A 497 37.19 12.53 20.51
CA ALA A 497 37.83 11.24 20.73
C ALA A 497 37.20 10.46 21.88
N THR A 498 36.77 11.14 22.95
CA THR A 498 36.08 10.50 24.09
C THR A 498 34.66 10.06 23.73
N ILE A 499 33.87 10.92 23.06
CA ILE A 499 32.53 10.54 22.56
C ILE A 499 32.62 9.32 21.63
N ARG A 500 33.63 9.29 20.75
CA ARG A 500 33.82 8.20 19.80
C ARG A 500 34.21 6.87 20.46
N GLN A 501 35.06 6.88 21.49
CA GLN A 501 35.46 5.67 22.22
C GLN A 501 34.28 4.96 22.91
N GLU A 502 33.26 5.70 23.35
CA GLU A 502 32.04 5.11 23.91
C GLU A 502 31.11 4.51 22.85
N ILE A 503 31.07 5.11 21.65
CA ILE A 503 30.02 4.88 20.65
C ILE A 503 30.42 3.87 19.57
N ASP A 504 31.67 3.91 19.08
CA ASP A 504 32.18 3.01 18.04
C ASP A 504 31.85 1.52 18.31
N PRO A 505 32.05 0.92 19.51
CA PRO A 505 31.71 -0.48 19.74
C PRO A 505 30.20 -0.80 19.66
N ILE A 506 29.33 0.15 20.00
CA ILE A 506 27.86 -0.02 19.89
C ILE A 506 27.43 0.05 18.42
N VAL A 507 27.96 1.04 17.69
CA VAL A 507 27.72 1.21 16.25
C VAL A 507 28.25 0.01 15.48
N ASP A 508 29.43 -0.51 15.80
CA ASP A 508 30.01 -1.70 15.15
C ASP A 508 29.14 -2.94 15.32
N SER A 509 28.65 -3.21 16.53
CA SER A 509 27.80 -4.38 16.78
C SER A 509 26.49 -4.31 16.00
N LEU A 510 25.85 -3.15 15.93
CA LEU A 510 24.59 -2.98 15.19
C LEU A 510 24.82 -2.91 13.68
N SER A 511 25.86 -2.21 13.22
CA SER A 511 26.21 -2.11 11.80
C SER A 511 26.52 -3.48 11.21
N ARG A 512 27.23 -4.36 11.94
CA ARG A 512 27.49 -5.73 11.48
C ARG A 512 26.19 -6.53 11.39
N GLN A 513 25.36 -6.55 12.44
CA GLN A 513 24.08 -7.26 12.40
C GLN A 513 23.16 -6.79 11.25
N ILE A 514 23.18 -5.51 10.91
CA ILE A 514 22.36 -4.93 9.85
C ILE A 514 23.00 -5.13 8.47
N LEU A 515 24.32 -5.08 8.34
CA LEU A 515 25.03 -5.44 7.10
C LEU A 515 24.93 -6.95 6.83
N ASP A 516 25.00 -7.81 7.84
CA ASP A 516 24.77 -9.25 7.71
C ASP A 516 23.35 -9.53 7.18
N LEU A 517 22.33 -8.82 7.69
CA LEU A 517 20.96 -8.91 7.17
C LEU A 517 20.86 -8.40 5.73
N LEU A 518 21.38 -7.19 5.46
CA LEU A 518 21.35 -6.58 4.14
C LEU A 518 22.16 -7.37 3.10
N GLU A 519 23.27 -8.02 3.45
CA GLU A 519 24.04 -8.89 2.53
C GLU A 519 23.30 -10.21 2.26
N ASN A 520 22.57 -10.76 3.24
CA ASN A 520 21.68 -11.90 3.00
C ASN A 520 20.53 -11.53 2.02
N GLU A 521 20.04 -10.29 2.04
CA GLU A 521 19.02 -9.79 1.10
C GLU A 521 19.58 -9.31 -0.25
N GLN A 522 20.75 -8.66 -0.26
CA GLN A 522 21.39 -8.09 -1.47
C GLN A 522 22.24 -9.08 -2.26
N SER A 523 22.68 -10.19 -1.65
CA SER A 523 23.24 -11.30 -2.42
C SER A 523 22.21 -11.75 -3.47
N GLU A 524 22.66 -12.01 -4.71
CA GLU A 524 21.78 -12.35 -5.85
C GLU A 524 21.05 -13.67 -5.64
N THR A 525 20.01 -13.64 -4.79
CA THR A 525 19.31 -14.82 -4.30
C THR A 525 18.31 -15.28 -5.34
N TYR A 526 18.84 -16.02 -6.30
CA TYR A 526 18.15 -17.22 -6.71
C TYR A 526 17.90 -18.08 -5.47
N GLN A 527 16.64 -18.40 -5.17
CA GLN A 527 16.32 -19.44 -4.20
C GLN A 527 16.83 -20.76 -4.76
N LYS A 528 17.99 -21.18 -4.27
CA LYS A 528 18.67 -22.41 -4.69
C LYS A 528 17.93 -23.61 -4.12
N GLY A 529 17.84 -24.69 -4.88
CA GLY A 529 17.19 -25.90 -4.41
C GLY A 529 15.69 -25.91 -4.66
N LYS A 530 15.27 -25.59 -5.89
CA LYS A 530 13.90 -25.72 -6.38
C LYS A 530 13.82 -26.81 -7.45
N TYR A 531 12.63 -27.38 -7.62
CA TYR A 531 12.30 -28.33 -8.69
C TYR A 531 12.16 -27.65 -10.07
N GLU A 532 12.02 -26.32 -10.07
CA GLU A 532 11.84 -25.45 -11.25
C GLU A 532 12.50 -24.08 -11.00
N GLY A 533 12.90 -23.38 -12.05
CA GLY A 533 13.51 -22.05 -11.91
C GLY A 533 14.15 -21.52 -13.19
N GLN A 534 14.57 -20.25 -13.15
CA GLN A 534 15.12 -19.53 -14.31
C GLN A 534 16.56 -19.94 -14.65
N ARG A 535 17.28 -20.55 -13.70
CA ARG A 535 18.67 -21.00 -13.85
C ARG A 535 18.78 -22.47 -13.46
N PHE A 536 19.43 -23.27 -14.30
CA PHE A 536 19.84 -24.63 -13.93
C PHE A 536 21.16 -24.59 -13.15
N ASN A 537 21.24 -25.34 -12.06
CA ASN A 537 22.35 -25.37 -11.14
C ASN A 537 23.00 -26.77 -11.10
N ALA A 538 23.93 -26.99 -12.03
CA ALA A 538 24.62 -28.27 -12.22
C ALA A 538 25.31 -28.80 -10.94
N SER A 539 25.72 -27.94 -10.00
CA SER A 539 26.38 -28.39 -8.77
C SER A 539 25.43 -29.15 -7.84
N ARG A 540 24.11 -28.99 -7.98
CA ARG A 540 23.10 -29.72 -7.19
C ARG A 540 22.73 -31.09 -7.74
N VAL A 541 23.10 -31.41 -8.99
CA VAL A 541 22.82 -32.73 -9.61
C VAL A 541 23.35 -33.87 -8.73
N ALA A 542 24.52 -33.68 -8.11
CA ALA A 542 25.17 -34.66 -7.25
C ALA A 542 24.45 -34.98 -5.92
N TYR A 543 23.43 -34.22 -5.51
CA TYR A 543 22.66 -34.52 -4.28
C TYR A 543 21.47 -35.46 -4.52
N GLY A 544 21.06 -35.71 -5.76
CA GLY A 544 19.91 -36.55 -6.08
C GLY A 544 18.54 -36.02 -5.61
N ASP A 545 18.48 -34.82 -5.01
CA ASP A 545 17.28 -34.28 -4.32
C ASP A 545 16.19 -33.73 -5.27
N LEU A 546 16.38 -33.88 -6.59
CA LEU A 546 15.58 -33.32 -7.69
C LEU A 546 15.39 -31.79 -7.62
N ARG A 547 16.26 -31.08 -6.90
CA ARG A 547 16.18 -29.63 -6.69
C ARG A 547 17.31 -28.90 -7.42
N GLN A 548 17.52 -29.23 -8.69
CA GLN A 548 18.63 -28.68 -9.49
C GLN A 548 18.39 -27.27 -10.04
N PHE A 549 17.28 -26.61 -9.72
CA PHE A 549 16.98 -25.26 -10.22
C PHE A 549 17.11 -24.17 -9.15
N ASP A 550 17.43 -22.99 -9.66
CA ASP A 550 17.67 -21.74 -8.98
C ASP A 550 16.58 -20.75 -9.47
N LYS A 551 15.61 -20.37 -8.63
CA LYS A 551 14.52 -19.43 -8.99
C LYS A 551 14.85 -18.02 -8.50
N LYS A 552 15.05 -17.08 -9.43
CA LYS A 552 15.39 -15.68 -9.14
C LYS A 552 14.29 -15.02 -8.29
N ASN A 553 14.65 -14.39 -7.18
CA ASN A 553 13.72 -13.55 -6.42
C ASN A 553 13.22 -12.37 -7.30
N PRO A 554 11.93 -11.98 -7.21
CA PRO A 554 11.38 -10.89 -8.02
C PRO A 554 12.03 -9.55 -7.65
N PRO A 555 12.27 -8.65 -8.62
CA PRO A 555 12.97 -7.39 -8.37
C PRO A 555 12.02 -6.35 -7.76
N HIS A 556 11.79 -6.44 -6.45
CA HIS A 556 11.54 -5.24 -5.68
C HIS A 556 12.87 -4.71 -5.15
N GLU A 557 13.22 -3.52 -5.64
CA GLU A 557 13.66 -2.37 -4.84
C GLU A 557 14.41 -2.72 -3.54
N GLN A 558 15.73 -2.49 -3.53
CA GLN A 558 16.46 -2.29 -2.28
C GLN A 558 15.74 -1.20 -1.48
N PRO A 559 15.37 -1.44 -0.20
CA PRO A 559 14.76 -0.41 0.63
C PRO A 559 15.77 0.72 0.84
N SER A 560 15.59 1.79 0.07
CA SER A 560 16.46 2.96 0.09
C SER A 560 15.90 3.92 1.13
N LEU A 561 16.45 3.85 2.34
CA LEU A 561 16.13 4.77 3.42
C LEU A 561 16.95 6.06 3.25
N ALA A 562 16.28 7.21 3.13
CA ALA A 562 16.89 8.52 3.38
C ALA A 562 16.46 9.04 4.75
N VAL A 563 17.45 9.46 5.55
CA VAL A 563 17.23 9.96 6.92
C VAL A 563 17.58 11.44 6.99
N ALA A 564 16.68 12.22 7.58
CA ALA A 564 16.97 13.57 8.02
C ALA A 564 16.86 13.67 9.55
N LEU A 565 17.89 14.22 10.18
CA LEU A 565 17.97 14.42 11.62
C LEU A 565 17.82 15.91 11.93
N ARG A 566 16.77 16.26 12.67
CA ARG A 566 16.58 17.59 13.29
C ARG A 566 16.97 17.53 14.76
N ILE A 567 17.75 18.51 15.20
CA ILE A 567 18.22 18.66 16.58
C ILE A 567 17.84 20.04 17.10
N ASP A 568 17.02 20.08 18.13
CA ASP A 568 16.71 21.32 18.84
C ASP A 568 17.98 21.87 19.51
N GLU A 569 18.34 23.12 19.20
CA GLU A 569 19.44 23.85 19.84
C GLU A 569 18.91 25.09 20.62
N SER A 570 17.70 25.00 21.17
CA SER A 570 17.15 25.99 22.12
C SER A 570 17.79 25.92 23.52
N GLY A 571 17.38 26.83 24.40
CA GLY A 571 17.95 26.99 25.75
C GLY A 571 17.50 25.97 26.79
N SER A 572 16.46 25.16 26.54
CA SER A 572 16.04 24.07 27.44
C SER A 572 17.06 22.93 27.49
N MET A 573 17.66 22.62 26.34
CA MET A 573 18.70 21.59 26.13
C MET A 573 19.97 21.77 26.97
N VAL A 574 20.14 22.90 27.67
CA VAL A 574 21.19 23.13 28.68
C VAL A 574 21.06 22.18 29.88
N ARG A 575 19.83 21.74 30.21
CA ARG A 575 19.56 20.93 31.42
C ARG A 575 20.02 19.49 31.24
N GLU A 576 20.36 18.83 32.36
CA GLU A 576 20.50 17.37 32.49
C GLU A 576 21.37 16.68 31.41
N ASP A 577 22.42 17.37 30.92
CA ASP A 577 23.29 16.91 29.82
C ASP A 577 22.54 16.49 28.54
N ARG A 578 21.31 16.98 28.32
CA ARG A 578 20.46 16.66 27.16
C ARG A 578 21.16 16.99 25.84
N MET A 579 21.84 18.13 25.77
CA MET A 579 22.68 18.49 24.62
C MET A 579 23.81 17.48 24.34
N LEU A 580 24.43 16.93 25.39
CA LEU A 580 25.49 15.92 25.23
C LEU A 580 24.90 14.59 24.75
N ALA A 581 23.72 14.20 25.22
CA ALA A 581 22.99 13.04 24.69
C ALA A 581 22.59 13.22 23.22
N ALA A 582 22.10 14.40 22.83
CA ALA A 582 21.79 14.74 21.44
C ALA A 582 23.04 14.70 20.53
N LYS A 583 24.17 15.27 20.99
CA LYS A 583 25.48 15.13 20.31
C LYS A 583 25.86 13.65 20.14
N LYS A 584 25.82 12.84 21.21
CA LYS A 584 26.14 11.41 21.18
C LYS A 584 25.26 10.65 20.17
N ALA A 585 23.96 10.93 20.11
CA ALA A 585 23.07 10.33 19.13
C ALA A 585 23.38 10.77 17.68
N ALA A 586 23.65 12.05 17.44
CA ALA A 586 24.03 12.55 16.11
C ALA A 586 25.34 11.91 15.60
N PHE A 587 26.33 11.77 16.50
CA PHE A 587 27.56 11.02 16.23
C PHE A 587 27.27 9.57 15.84
N ALA A 588 26.49 8.85 16.66
CA ALA A 588 26.16 7.44 16.43
C ALA A 588 25.41 7.21 15.11
N ILE A 589 24.42 8.06 14.78
CA ILE A 589 23.72 8.03 13.48
C ILE A 589 24.70 8.30 12.34
N SER A 590 25.58 9.30 12.45
CA SER A 590 26.52 9.63 11.37
C SER A 590 27.51 8.51 11.06
N ALA A 591 28.00 7.82 12.11
CA ALA A 591 28.87 6.66 11.97
C ALA A 591 28.13 5.45 11.37
N PHE A 592 26.90 5.19 11.83
CA PHE A 592 26.04 4.12 11.30
C PHE A 592 25.68 4.35 9.82
N ALA A 593 25.20 5.56 9.48
CA ALA A 593 24.84 5.93 8.11
C ALA A 593 26.04 5.86 7.15
N LYS A 594 27.25 6.25 7.60
CA LYS A 594 28.49 6.11 6.81
C LYS A 594 28.82 4.64 6.50
N LYS A 595 28.54 3.71 7.42
CA LYS A 595 28.81 2.26 7.23
C LYS A 595 27.75 1.58 6.36
N VAL A 596 26.48 1.91 6.56
CA VAL A 596 25.34 1.32 5.81
C VAL A 596 25.02 2.09 4.51
N ARG A 597 25.79 3.14 4.20
CA ARG A 597 25.65 4.01 3.00
C ARG A 597 24.28 4.71 2.87
N ILE A 598 23.70 5.09 4.01
CA ILE A 598 22.40 5.77 4.10
C ILE A 598 22.57 7.27 3.79
N PRO A 599 21.82 7.85 2.82
CA PRO A 599 21.74 9.29 2.65
C PRO A 599 21.25 9.99 3.92
N LEU A 600 22.10 10.87 4.47
CA LEU A 600 21.89 11.56 5.73
C LEU A 600 21.97 13.09 5.57
N LEU A 601 20.99 13.77 6.15
CA LEU A 601 20.88 15.23 6.35
C LEU A 601 20.88 15.48 7.88
N ILE A 602 21.66 16.45 8.39
CA ILE A 602 21.70 16.82 9.82
C ILE A 602 21.59 18.33 9.99
N TYR A 603 20.46 18.79 10.53
CA TYR A 603 20.18 20.19 10.84
C TYR A 603 20.00 20.38 12.35
N GLY A 604 20.60 21.44 12.91
CA GLY A 604 20.23 21.98 14.21
C GLY A 604 19.51 23.32 14.08
N ASP A 605 18.61 23.68 14.98
CA ASP A 605 17.87 24.94 14.88
C ASP A 605 17.62 25.68 16.19
N THR A 606 17.45 27.00 16.08
CA THR A 606 16.97 27.87 17.15
C THR A 606 16.21 29.07 16.56
N ALA A 607 15.56 29.87 17.39
CA ALA A 607 14.83 31.06 17.02
C ALA A 607 15.29 32.31 17.81
N ASP A 608 14.88 33.48 17.31
CA ASP A 608 15.02 34.82 17.92
C ASP A 608 16.45 35.35 18.17
N VAL A 609 17.47 34.74 17.56
CA VAL A 609 18.89 35.13 17.68
C VAL A 609 19.16 36.61 17.36
N SER A 610 18.38 37.23 16.44
CA SER A 610 18.35 38.69 16.31
C SER A 610 17.00 39.21 15.79
N THR A 611 16.76 40.52 15.91
CA THR A 611 15.54 41.18 15.40
C THR A 611 15.33 41.08 13.89
N ARG A 612 16.35 40.64 13.13
CA ARG A 612 16.29 40.37 11.68
C ARG A 612 16.34 38.88 11.34
N GLU A 613 16.60 38.02 12.31
CA GLU A 613 16.85 36.59 12.16
C GLU A 613 16.06 35.84 13.22
N LYS A 614 14.76 35.60 12.95
CA LYS A 614 13.85 34.93 13.90
C LYS A 614 13.96 33.41 13.87
N THR A 615 14.66 32.83 12.89
CA THR A 615 14.87 31.39 12.78
C THR A 615 16.23 31.12 12.14
N SER A 616 17.13 30.53 12.93
CA SER A 616 18.50 30.21 12.58
C SER A 616 18.64 28.71 12.42
N VAL A 617 18.93 28.23 11.20
CA VAL A 617 19.14 26.80 10.92
C VAL A 617 20.62 26.55 10.66
N PHE A 618 21.21 25.62 11.39
CA PHE A 618 22.61 25.20 11.26
C PHE A 618 22.68 23.88 10.47
N SER A 619 23.11 23.96 9.21
CA SER A 619 23.33 22.79 8.35
C SER A 619 24.70 22.17 8.64
N TYR A 620 24.70 21.06 9.39
CA TYR A 620 25.90 20.29 9.71
C TYR A 620 26.29 19.33 8.58
N LYS A 621 25.29 18.75 7.90
CA LYS A 621 25.45 17.89 6.73
C LYS A 621 24.22 17.99 5.81
N GLU A 622 24.39 18.26 4.52
CA GLU A 622 23.41 18.04 3.44
C GLU A 622 23.56 16.63 2.84
N PHE A 623 22.57 16.14 2.09
CA PHE A 623 22.68 14.83 1.40
C PHE A 623 23.90 14.73 0.48
N SER A 624 24.26 15.82 -0.20
CA SER A 624 25.43 15.95 -1.09
C SER A 624 26.79 16.02 -0.38
N ASP A 625 26.84 16.32 0.91
CA ASP A 625 28.10 16.52 1.62
C ASP A 625 28.78 15.18 1.94
N SER A 626 30.12 15.15 1.86
CA SER A 626 30.91 14.03 2.38
C SER A 626 30.78 13.92 3.91
N PHE A 627 31.15 12.76 4.46
CA PHE A 627 31.22 12.54 5.91
C PHE A 627 32.56 13.00 6.51
N GLU A 628 33.34 13.80 5.79
CA GLU A 628 34.62 14.33 6.25
C GLU A 628 34.38 15.61 7.04
N TRP A 629 35.17 15.83 8.09
CA TRP A 629 35.06 16.99 9.00
C TRP A 629 33.69 17.15 9.71
N LEU A 630 32.75 16.22 9.51
CA LEU A 630 31.42 16.24 10.14
C LEU A 630 31.51 16.13 11.66
N GLU A 631 32.33 15.23 12.20
CA GLU A 631 32.57 15.07 13.64
C GLU A 631 33.01 16.42 14.27
N GLN A 632 33.93 17.13 13.60
CA GLN A 632 34.45 18.44 13.98
C GLN A 632 33.43 19.58 13.83
N LYS A 633 32.39 19.41 12.99
CA LYS A 633 31.24 20.33 12.90
C LYS A 633 30.23 20.03 14.02
N LEU A 634 29.85 18.76 14.24
CA LEU A 634 28.85 18.33 15.23
C LEU A 634 29.19 18.79 16.66
N VAL A 635 30.46 18.74 17.07
CA VAL A 635 30.84 19.19 18.43
C VAL A 635 30.60 20.69 18.66
N THR A 636 30.49 21.50 17.60
CA THR A 636 30.19 22.94 17.72
C THR A 636 28.71 23.25 18.05
N MET A 637 27.82 22.26 18.01
CA MET A 637 26.44 22.35 18.50
C MET A 637 26.38 22.88 19.93
N LYS A 638 25.51 23.86 20.19
CA LYS A 638 25.34 24.52 21.48
C LYS A 638 23.91 25.02 21.66
N PRO A 639 23.31 24.87 22.85
CA PRO A 639 22.00 25.46 23.14
C PRO A 639 22.10 27.00 23.07
N ARG A 640 21.06 27.63 22.53
CA ARG A 640 20.98 29.09 22.31
C ARG A 640 19.73 29.69 22.96
N GLN A 641 18.65 29.90 22.21
CA GLN A 641 17.47 30.65 22.68
C GLN A 641 16.19 29.86 22.50
N ASN A 642 15.38 30.21 21.50
CA ASN A 642 14.02 29.70 21.27
C ASN A 642 14.02 28.59 20.19
N ASN A 643 12.87 28.03 19.84
CA ASN A 643 12.71 27.03 18.77
C ASN A 643 11.51 27.35 17.86
N ARG A 644 11.57 26.94 16.59
CA ARG A 644 10.51 27.22 15.60
C ARG A 644 10.28 26.08 14.61
N ASP A 645 9.67 25.03 15.13
CA ASP A 645 9.59 23.70 14.57
C ASP A 645 8.96 23.62 13.18
N GLY A 646 7.77 24.19 12.96
CA GLY A 646 7.05 24.07 11.69
C GLY A 646 7.85 24.60 10.49
N ALA A 647 8.57 25.71 10.68
CA ALA A 647 9.43 26.30 9.64
C ALA A 647 10.59 25.38 9.25
N VAL A 648 11.22 24.73 10.24
CA VAL A 648 12.40 23.88 10.05
C VAL A 648 12.01 22.50 9.55
N LEU A 649 10.92 21.93 10.07
CA LEU A 649 10.32 20.68 9.58
C LEU A 649 9.91 20.81 8.10
N ARG A 650 9.29 21.93 7.70
CA ARG A 650 8.93 22.20 6.29
C ARG A 650 10.18 22.28 5.39
N LEU A 651 11.24 22.95 5.84
CA LEU A 651 12.52 23.03 5.10
C LEU A 651 13.15 21.65 4.91
N ILE A 652 13.22 20.84 5.97
CA ILE A 652 13.79 19.48 5.95
C ILE A 652 12.93 18.54 5.09
N ALA A 653 11.61 18.60 5.23
CA ALA A 653 10.69 17.75 4.48
C ALA A 653 10.70 18.05 2.98
N GLY A 654 10.79 19.33 2.57
CA GLY A 654 10.99 19.70 1.16
C GLY A 654 12.23 19.04 0.55
N LYS A 655 13.38 19.14 1.22
CA LYS A 655 14.65 18.50 0.82
C LYS A 655 14.58 16.98 0.75
N LEU A 656 13.79 16.37 1.64
CA LEU A 656 13.61 14.92 1.70
C LEU A 656 12.62 14.42 0.62
N THR A 657 11.61 15.22 0.25
CA THR A 657 10.72 14.94 -0.88
C THR A 657 11.51 14.78 -2.18
N GLU A 658 12.54 15.60 -2.42
CA GLU A 658 13.39 15.52 -3.61
C GLU A 658 14.30 14.27 -3.68
N GLN A 659 14.49 13.54 -2.58
CA GLN A 659 15.35 12.34 -2.61
C GLN A 659 14.69 11.17 -3.37
N PRO A 660 15.45 10.35 -4.12
CA PRO A 660 14.95 9.17 -4.85
C PRO A 660 14.69 7.95 -3.95
N ALA A 661 14.75 8.11 -2.62
CA ALA A 661 14.60 7.08 -1.61
C ALA A 661 13.17 6.53 -1.52
N THR A 662 13.01 5.21 -1.39
CA THR A 662 11.70 4.55 -1.17
C THR A 662 11.13 4.85 0.20
N THR A 663 11.98 4.94 1.23
CA THR A 663 11.58 5.25 2.60
C THR A 663 12.20 6.57 3.02
N LYS A 664 11.37 7.52 3.45
CA LYS A 664 11.78 8.89 3.79
C LYS A 664 11.48 9.15 5.27
N LEU A 665 12.53 9.26 6.09
CA LEU A 665 12.41 9.35 7.54
C LEU A 665 12.95 10.67 8.10
N ILE A 666 12.13 11.40 8.85
CA ILE A 666 12.54 12.55 9.66
C ILE A 666 12.56 12.15 11.14
N VAL A 667 13.73 12.26 11.75
CA VAL A 667 13.95 12.07 13.19
C VAL A 667 14.08 13.44 13.85
N ASN A 668 13.16 13.77 14.74
CA ASN A 668 13.12 15.02 15.49
C ASN A 668 13.59 14.79 16.92
N ILE A 669 14.72 15.38 17.32
CA ILE A 669 15.21 15.38 18.71
C ILE A 669 14.90 16.76 19.31
N SER A 670 14.05 16.81 20.34
CA SER A 670 13.70 18.02 21.08
C SER A 670 13.33 17.69 22.54
N ASP A 671 13.40 18.68 23.43
CA ASP A 671 13.18 18.54 24.87
C ASP A 671 12.09 19.44 25.47
N GLY A 672 11.29 20.13 24.63
CA GLY A 672 10.23 21.02 25.09
C GLY A 672 9.27 21.51 23.99
N GLN A 673 8.35 22.41 24.37
CA GLN A 673 7.34 23.00 23.48
C GLN A 673 7.93 24.01 22.47
N PRO A 674 7.30 24.18 21.28
CA PRO A 674 7.58 25.29 20.35
C PRO A 674 7.29 26.67 20.96
N LYS A 675 8.32 27.52 21.07
CA LYS A 675 8.26 28.88 21.62
C LYS A 675 9.18 29.82 20.85
N ALA A 676 8.62 30.78 20.10
CA ALA A 676 9.36 31.86 19.43
C ALA A 676 8.52 33.15 19.25
N LEU A 677 9.19 34.28 19.01
CA LEU A 677 8.57 35.61 18.94
C LEU A 677 8.04 35.95 17.52
N PRO A 678 7.01 36.82 17.41
CA PRO A 678 6.27 37.45 18.51
C PRO A 678 5.21 36.54 19.14
N ASP A 679 4.50 35.71 18.35
CA ASP A 679 3.33 34.94 18.82
C ASP A 679 3.40 33.43 18.47
N TYR A 680 4.58 32.85 18.30
CA TYR A 680 4.72 31.43 17.97
C TYR A 680 4.77 30.58 19.25
N THR A 681 3.61 30.37 19.86
CA THR A 681 3.43 29.59 21.09
C THR A 681 2.12 28.81 21.09
N GLY A 682 2.06 27.69 21.83
CA GLY A 682 0.82 26.98 22.14
C GLY A 682 0.03 26.55 20.90
N ALA A 683 -1.29 26.78 20.90
CA ALA A 683 -2.21 26.30 19.86
C ALA A 683 -1.83 26.73 18.43
N LYS A 684 -1.27 27.94 18.24
CA LYS A 684 -0.84 28.44 16.92
C LYS A 684 0.37 27.66 16.38
N ALA A 685 1.34 27.35 17.24
CA ALA A 685 2.50 26.54 16.88
C ALA A 685 2.15 25.05 16.71
N LYS A 686 1.31 24.50 17.60
CA LYS A 686 0.79 23.13 17.47
C LYS A 686 0.08 22.93 16.12
N LYS A 687 -0.79 23.85 15.73
CA LYS A 687 -1.52 23.79 14.45
C LYS A 687 -0.57 23.83 13.25
N ASP A 688 0.39 24.75 13.24
CA ASP A 688 1.40 24.87 12.18
C ASP A 688 2.22 23.58 12.01
N ILE A 689 2.69 22.98 13.10
CA ILE A 689 3.38 21.68 13.07
C ILE A 689 2.47 20.58 12.51
N GLN A 690 1.20 20.52 12.94
CA GLN A 690 0.24 19.50 12.47
C GLN A 690 -0.16 19.66 11.00
N GLU A 691 -0.25 20.90 10.49
CA GLU A 691 -0.43 21.18 9.06
C GLU A 691 0.80 20.73 8.26
N VAL A 692 2.04 21.00 8.73
CA VAL A 692 3.28 20.51 8.09
C VAL A 692 3.36 18.98 8.09
N LEU A 693 3.09 18.31 9.23
CA LEU A 693 3.11 16.85 9.33
C LEU A 693 2.14 16.22 8.30
N THR A 694 0.88 16.66 8.30
CA THR A 694 -0.15 16.10 7.41
C THR A 694 0.04 16.43 5.94
N GLU A 695 0.71 17.54 5.59
CA GLU A 695 1.08 17.89 4.22
C GLU A 695 2.15 16.96 3.63
N TYR A 696 3.20 16.65 4.41
CA TYR A 696 4.33 15.84 3.94
C TYR A 696 4.15 14.33 4.16
N GLU A 697 3.30 13.91 5.09
CA GLU A 697 2.90 12.49 5.22
C GLU A 697 2.12 12.00 3.99
N ARG A 698 1.33 12.88 3.37
CA ARG A 698 0.69 12.62 2.06
C ARG A 698 1.70 12.48 0.92
N GLN A 699 2.95 12.94 1.10
CA GLN A 699 4.07 12.78 0.18
C GLN A 699 4.95 11.56 0.52
N GLY A 700 4.56 10.75 1.52
CA GLY A 700 5.28 9.54 1.92
C GLY A 700 6.41 9.73 2.93
N ILE A 701 6.49 10.90 3.58
CA ILE A 701 7.48 11.16 4.64
C ILE A 701 6.97 10.65 5.99
N VAL A 702 7.79 9.86 6.68
CA VAL A 702 7.58 9.35 8.03
C VAL A 702 8.23 10.31 9.03
N PHE A 703 7.46 10.81 10.00
CA PHE A 703 7.97 11.64 11.09
C PHE A 703 8.03 10.85 12.40
N ILE A 704 9.14 10.98 13.12
CA ILE A 704 9.35 10.37 14.45
C ILE A 704 9.95 11.42 15.39
N SER A 705 9.29 11.68 16.52
CA SER A 705 9.78 12.58 17.56
C SER A 705 10.33 11.80 18.74
N ALA A 706 11.64 11.92 18.98
CA ALA A 706 12.33 11.38 20.14
C ALA A 706 12.44 12.48 21.20
N ALA A 707 11.58 12.39 22.22
CA ALA A 707 11.51 13.40 23.28
C ALA A 707 12.54 13.11 24.37
N ILE A 708 13.32 14.14 24.74
CA ILE A 708 14.28 14.07 25.85
C ILE A 708 13.71 14.82 27.07
N GLY A 709 13.68 14.19 28.24
CA GLY A 709 13.29 14.86 29.49
C GLY A 709 11.82 14.65 29.92
N GLN A 710 11.18 15.70 30.45
CA GLN A 710 9.94 15.60 31.23
C GLN A 710 8.67 16.04 30.47
N ASP A 711 8.78 16.88 29.44
CA ASP A 711 7.66 17.53 28.73
C ASP A 711 6.98 16.58 27.71
N LYS A 712 6.87 15.30 28.08
CA LYS A 712 6.56 14.16 27.20
C LYS A 712 5.14 14.17 26.66
N GLU A 713 4.16 14.44 27.52
CA GLU A 713 2.75 14.31 27.16
C GLU A 713 2.35 15.37 26.12
N GLU A 714 2.92 16.57 26.23
CA GLU A 714 2.66 17.68 25.32
C GLU A 714 3.29 17.45 23.93
N ILE A 715 4.54 16.97 23.88
CA ILE A 715 5.19 16.58 22.61
C ILE A 715 4.39 15.44 21.94
N LYS A 716 3.90 14.47 22.72
CA LYS A 716 3.02 13.39 22.23
C LYS A 716 1.66 13.91 21.73
N GLU A 717 1.13 15.00 22.30
CA GLU A 717 -0.11 15.64 21.85
C GLU A 717 0.08 16.48 20.57
N ILE A 718 1.29 17.00 20.33
CA ILE A 718 1.65 17.74 19.11
C ILE A 718 1.89 16.76 17.94
N TYR A 719 2.80 15.80 18.11
CA TYR A 719 3.25 14.90 17.03
C TYR A 719 2.40 13.62 16.87
N GLY A 720 1.59 13.26 17.88
CA GLY A 720 0.69 12.11 17.83
C GLY A 720 1.25 10.84 18.48
N ALA A 721 0.36 10.06 19.11
CA ALA A 721 0.70 8.90 19.94
C ALA A 721 1.43 7.74 19.21
N SER A 722 1.32 7.66 17.89
CA SER A 722 1.98 6.63 17.05
C SER A 722 3.38 7.03 16.56
N ARG A 723 3.81 8.29 16.78
CA ARG A 723 5.04 8.89 16.22
C ARG A 723 6.03 9.34 17.31
N PHE A 724 5.74 8.98 18.56
CA PHE A 724 6.46 9.40 19.75
C PHE A 724 7.33 8.27 20.30
N VAL A 725 8.59 8.59 20.61
CA VAL A 725 9.53 7.65 21.26
C VAL A 725 9.94 8.24 22.60
N ASP A 726 9.51 7.61 23.68
CA ASP A 726 9.99 7.92 25.03
C ASP A 726 11.39 7.34 25.19
N ILE A 727 12.39 8.21 25.38
CA ILE A 727 13.73 7.76 25.77
C ILE A 727 14.15 8.48 27.05
N THR A 728 13.64 7.97 28.16
CA THR A 728 13.95 8.47 29.52
C THR A 728 15.40 8.23 29.94
N ASP A 729 16.10 7.29 29.31
CA ASP A 729 17.49 6.93 29.61
C ASP A 729 18.46 7.46 28.54
N LEU A 730 19.21 8.50 28.90
CA LEU A 730 20.21 9.13 28.05
C LEU A 730 21.39 8.20 27.68
N SER A 731 21.62 7.13 28.45
CA SER A 731 22.74 6.21 28.21
C SER A 731 22.47 5.21 27.08
N THR A 732 21.22 4.72 26.96
CA THR A 732 20.82 3.85 25.83
C THR A 732 20.26 4.60 24.62
N PHE A 733 20.05 5.92 24.72
CA PHE A 733 19.49 6.78 23.66
C PHE A 733 20.10 6.57 22.25
N PRO A 734 21.44 6.58 22.04
CA PRO A 734 22.00 6.35 20.70
C PRO A 734 21.71 4.94 20.15
N LYS A 735 21.66 3.92 21.02
CA LYS A 735 21.39 2.53 20.65
C LYS A 735 19.94 2.33 20.22
N GLN A 736 18.99 2.86 21.00
CA GLN A 736 17.57 2.79 20.69
C GLN A 736 17.25 3.49 19.37
N LEU A 737 17.91 4.63 19.08
CA LEU A 737 17.67 5.40 17.88
C LEU A 737 18.18 4.70 16.60
N ILE A 738 19.34 4.03 16.66
CA ILE A 738 19.82 3.16 15.56
C ILE A 738 18.88 1.96 15.37
N GLN A 739 18.46 1.30 16.45
CA GLN A 739 17.50 0.17 16.42
C GLN A 739 16.09 0.55 15.94
N LEU A 740 15.79 1.85 15.87
CA LEU A 740 14.57 2.39 15.30
C LEU A 740 14.75 2.70 13.82
N ILE A 741 15.85 3.34 13.44
CA ILE A 741 16.22 3.58 12.03
C ILE A 741 16.30 2.24 11.27
N SER A 742 16.84 1.19 11.90
CA SER A 742 16.92 -0.17 11.36
C SER A 742 15.60 -0.96 11.34
N ARG A 743 14.45 -0.30 11.44
CA ARG A 743 13.12 -0.84 11.14
C ARG A 743 12.48 -0.20 9.90
N TYR A 744 13.17 0.77 9.31
CA TYR A 744 12.76 1.53 8.13
C TYR A 744 13.78 1.41 6.97
N LEU A 745 14.95 0.82 7.26
CA LEU A 745 15.63 -0.14 6.36
C LEU A 745 14.73 -1.37 6.27
#